data_AF-A0A9Q0LLS3-F1
#
_entry.id   AF-A0A9Q0LLS3-F1
#
_cell.length_a   1.000
_cell.length_b   1.000
_cell.length_c   1.000
_cell.angle_alpha   90.00
_cell.angle_beta   90.00
_cell.angle_gamma   90.00
#
_symmetry.space_group_name_H-M   'P 1'
#
loop_
_entity.id
_entity.type
_entity.pdbx_description
1 polymer ?
#
loop_
_entity_poly.entity_id
_entity_poly.type
_entity_poly.pdbx_seq_one_letter_code
_entity_poly.pdbx_strand_id
1 'polypeptide(L)'
;MNYSQEVQELIHCIELIYNPQTDPQQRQLAQNFCDNFKNNIDNLETAFEISQNGEFSATVRYFGYHYLEHIMRNVEESNVDLKQNLKSKILHLFSTPNNILQEKTFIKEKIVSLLNEIVKREWPQRWPNLLEELISLADKGFSERELCLIFIRSFSDELYIYIEAKDISDHRRKNLKISFSKEIPKIIQFMVKILEEHYQKFAQIRDLAQSQENQPQIQDKIEMENEYQSHLKILVATLKAFTSLIDWIPSSEIYRNSLLLAFCNLLTEPELRMFAIDCLIVFGSKTQKISMIRDKKEQLYQLISTICRFSDSLLEENSLEQDYAFQKKFCQFLTIFTQNNSVLFSKPKDEQKKTISEFLDLMLKFSNHSSLMVSSFVLPFWIHILRKTSLLDQESTNQLLSNIFDFSLIKLVKVNFEENETNPANKYIMIDFLIESEFIEFYKMYRKKLVKLLQILGQKYPLFSLNRWLNILGEAFEGSAQDSSFVSYNQMKALSLGIQAILSRISNKKRQMYKVQQSIENVKKAVNYLLTFQTTDPKFLAQIFSILTSLCLFLNEKTEEIQKILSHLFSYITYKTESDDQQSTKLTEGTQKIRIKASEEILRLCQGESKALLKFLPDLTQNFQTLTSNQEIGDEERNNLLKSLVSVSNESKTFNLQEQLLETILNQYVSDLTQLNFIGGDEEIQQFVSIIGLSLNNIKNIQELANYANNRRKITSLLTLFYEVLKSSEVPKNPKEKSKGDFGPFKIENNVYGTKKPITKIAESILPIIAKLIKSIHSIYDPKIYGNLFTQEQSQYISSFKHHEELIDPELKGLIYRNENVSENVDLNILMNTLISGIVKWMFSTLKLCYQIIGIFCENNDLFYTIPGIDLLIQNFVLSSAENLPDSLLHLLSEKVLLNFLLNCPLSQYDLLINPIFSPILDFFGNKTLNGWQTLSNLNQNIISGEQFEEFKFEEDLKDFTDSYILLIQNLVCQYNNAFMEIFPDSNQKVFVQQKKKTDKTKKKAKNSEKNIKKVFSSQKLSESLLNSITILFKIEDPFIIKRITPLCYPLIVTGQKISDNVRKYISNSLLRSLIQSLKISNLDESLYQNLLSLILQIYSSQKQSTINILQEISQTDYQKIQSLDSKMSNFKNFSKKKKLLEEFFQEQMGIIFHDKPKTRITEIPQKLFIKGNKKINKLKSKTKKKQNRQNRITQKKKKVSQKKKKVVPKKNQRKKSKKKQARKVFLDLSSLDKKL
;
A
#
# COMPACT_ATOMS: atom_id res chain seq x y z
N MET A 1 -42.53 -11.29 -42.79
CA MET A 1 -41.69 -12.49 -43.00
C MET A 1 -42.10 -13.54 -41.98
N ASN A 2 -42.49 -14.75 -42.43
CA ASN A 2 -42.88 -15.85 -41.55
C ASN A 2 -41.62 -16.59 -41.06
N TYR A 3 -40.98 -16.08 -40.01
CA TYR A 3 -40.00 -16.87 -39.25
C TYR A 3 -40.74 -17.98 -38.50
N SER A 4 -40.07 -19.10 -38.19
CA SER A 4 -40.66 -20.16 -37.37
C SER A 4 -41.15 -19.58 -36.02
N GLN A 5 -42.26 -20.10 -35.50
CA GLN A 5 -42.87 -19.63 -34.23
C GLN A 5 -41.85 -19.61 -33.09
N GLU A 6 -40.95 -20.59 -33.07
CA GLU A 6 -39.87 -20.72 -32.09
C GLU A 6 -38.88 -19.54 -32.12
N VAL A 7 -38.55 -18.99 -33.28
CA VAL A 7 -37.65 -17.83 -33.40
C VAL A 7 -38.32 -16.55 -32.90
N GLN A 8 -39.62 -16.39 -33.14
CA GLN A 8 -40.39 -15.25 -32.63
C GLN A 8 -40.54 -15.30 -31.11
N GLU A 9 -40.78 -16.49 -30.55
CA GLU A 9 -40.80 -16.71 -29.10
C GLU A 9 -39.44 -16.46 -28.45
N LEU A 10 -38.34 -16.85 -29.10
CA LEU A 10 -36.98 -16.57 -28.64
C LEU A 10 -36.70 -15.06 -28.58
N ILE A 11 -37.06 -14.31 -29.63
CA ILE A 11 -36.91 -12.85 -29.68
C ILE A 11 -37.69 -12.22 -28.52
N HIS A 12 -38.94 -12.63 -28.32
CA HIS A 12 -39.78 -12.14 -27.24
C HIS A 12 -39.16 -12.43 -25.85
N CYS A 13 -38.67 -13.66 -25.63
CA CYS A 13 -38.01 -14.03 -24.38
C CYS A 13 -36.76 -13.17 -24.11
N ILE A 14 -35.94 -12.92 -25.13
CA ILE A 14 -34.74 -12.07 -25.01
C ILE A 14 -35.13 -10.63 -24.66
N GLU A 15 -36.17 -10.09 -25.29
CA GLU A 15 -36.69 -8.74 -24.97
C GLU A 15 -37.22 -8.66 -23.54
N LEU A 16 -37.93 -9.69 -23.06
CA LEU A 16 -38.40 -9.77 -21.68
C LEU A 16 -37.23 -9.81 -20.69
N ILE A 17 -36.12 -10.48 -21.02
CA ILE A 17 -34.93 -10.55 -20.14
C ILE A 17 -34.28 -9.18 -19.99
N TYR A 18 -34.07 -8.46 -21.09
CA TYR A 18 -33.38 -7.17 -21.09
C TYR A 18 -34.26 -5.97 -20.71
N ASN A 19 -35.58 -6.13 -20.66
CA ASN A 19 -36.49 -5.09 -20.19
C ASN A 19 -36.37 -4.89 -18.66
N PRO A 20 -36.06 -3.68 -18.15
CA PRO A 20 -35.98 -3.44 -16.70
C PRO A 20 -37.34 -3.43 -16.00
N GLN A 21 -38.46 -3.47 -16.74
CA GLN A 21 -39.82 -3.43 -16.20
C GLN A 21 -40.49 -4.80 -16.08
N THR A 22 -39.92 -5.87 -16.64
CA THR A 22 -40.47 -7.22 -16.54
C THR A 22 -40.40 -7.77 -15.11
N ASP A 23 -41.47 -8.49 -14.75
CA ASP A 23 -41.61 -9.16 -13.48
C ASP A 23 -40.51 -10.24 -13.29
N PRO A 24 -39.97 -10.45 -12.07
CA PRO A 24 -38.95 -11.46 -11.83
C PRO A 24 -39.35 -12.88 -12.24
N GLN A 25 -40.62 -13.26 -12.08
CA GLN A 25 -41.08 -14.62 -12.46
C GLN A 25 -41.09 -14.79 -13.97
N GLN A 26 -41.63 -13.80 -14.70
CA GLN A 26 -41.60 -13.80 -16.17
C GLN A 26 -40.16 -13.78 -16.72
N ARG A 27 -39.26 -13.04 -16.08
CA ARG A 27 -37.83 -13.02 -16.45
C ARG A 27 -37.17 -14.39 -16.24
N GLN A 28 -37.51 -15.10 -15.15
CA GLN A 28 -37.02 -16.46 -14.91
C GLN A 28 -37.55 -17.45 -15.95
N LEU A 29 -38.83 -17.39 -16.30
CA LEU A 29 -39.42 -18.25 -17.33
C LEU A 29 -38.75 -18.03 -18.69
N ALA A 30 -38.58 -16.77 -19.11
CA ALA A 30 -37.87 -16.43 -20.33
C ALA A 30 -36.41 -16.91 -20.33
N GLN A 31 -35.73 -16.83 -19.17
CA GLN A 31 -34.34 -17.31 -19.04
C GLN A 31 -34.24 -18.84 -19.11
N ASN A 32 -35.16 -19.57 -18.46
CA ASN A 32 -35.23 -21.02 -18.55
C ASN A 32 -35.50 -21.49 -19.99
N PHE A 33 -36.37 -20.79 -20.73
CA PHE A 33 -36.60 -21.06 -22.14
C PHE A 33 -35.31 -20.89 -22.96
N CYS A 34 -34.61 -19.77 -22.79
CA CYS A 34 -33.33 -19.51 -23.46
C CYS A 34 -32.24 -20.55 -23.12
N ASP A 35 -32.20 -21.06 -21.89
CA ASP A 35 -31.20 -22.05 -21.49
C ASP A 35 -31.57 -23.47 -22.00
N ASN A 36 -32.85 -23.82 -22.04
CA ASN A 36 -33.32 -25.04 -22.72
C ASN A 36 -32.99 -24.99 -24.22
N PHE A 37 -33.24 -23.83 -24.86
CA PHE A 37 -32.89 -23.61 -26.25
C PHE A 37 -31.40 -23.87 -26.51
N LYS A 38 -30.50 -23.42 -25.60
CA LYS A 38 -29.03 -23.63 -25.68
C LYS A 38 -28.55 -25.07 -25.56
N ASN A 39 -29.32 -25.93 -24.93
CA ASN A 39 -28.93 -27.32 -24.69
C ASN A 39 -29.35 -28.25 -25.84
N ASN A 40 -30.31 -27.83 -26.67
CA ASN A 40 -30.82 -28.61 -27.79
C ASN A 40 -29.96 -28.42 -29.03
N ILE A 41 -29.22 -29.45 -29.46
CA ILE A 41 -28.30 -29.39 -30.61
C ILE A 41 -29.04 -29.10 -31.93
N ASP A 42 -30.30 -29.53 -32.05
CA ASP A 42 -31.10 -29.39 -33.28
C ASP A 42 -31.37 -27.92 -33.66
N ASN A 43 -31.23 -26.98 -32.71
CA ASN A 43 -31.39 -25.54 -32.94
C ASN A 43 -30.16 -24.87 -33.61
N LEU A 44 -29.23 -25.64 -34.15
CA LEU A 44 -28.01 -25.14 -34.77
C LEU A 44 -28.27 -24.27 -36.00
N GLU A 45 -29.24 -24.63 -36.83
CA GLU A 45 -29.57 -23.90 -38.05
C GLU A 45 -30.27 -22.58 -37.72
N THR A 46 -31.24 -22.62 -36.81
CA THR A 46 -31.95 -21.42 -36.35
C THR A 46 -31.01 -20.42 -35.67
N ALA A 47 -30.08 -20.89 -34.82
CA ALA A 47 -29.08 -20.03 -34.20
C ALA A 47 -28.11 -19.41 -35.23
N PHE A 48 -27.75 -20.15 -36.28
CA PHE A 48 -26.91 -19.64 -37.37
C PHE A 48 -27.63 -18.53 -38.15
N GLU A 49 -28.88 -18.76 -38.58
CA GLU A 49 -29.70 -17.77 -39.29
C GLU A 49 -29.86 -16.49 -38.47
N ILE A 50 -30.14 -16.62 -37.17
CA ILE A 50 -30.26 -15.48 -36.26
C ILE A 50 -28.93 -14.70 -36.17
N SER A 51 -27.79 -15.40 -36.20
CA SER A 51 -26.48 -14.76 -36.10
C SER A 51 -26.05 -14.04 -37.40
N GLN A 52 -26.47 -14.54 -38.56
CA GLN A 52 -26.11 -14.03 -39.88
C GLN A 52 -26.97 -12.82 -40.30
N ASN A 53 -28.28 -12.85 -40.01
CA ASN A 53 -29.21 -11.87 -40.54
C ASN A 53 -29.06 -10.51 -39.83
N GLY A 54 -28.54 -9.52 -40.55
CA GLY A 54 -28.31 -8.15 -40.05
C GLY A 54 -29.58 -7.39 -39.64
N GLU A 55 -30.77 -7.86 -40.05
CA GLU A 55 -32.07 -7.29 -39.68
C GLU A 55 -32.43 -7.53 -38.20
N PHE A 56 -31.88 -8.57 -37.58
CA PHE A 56 -32.13 -8.84 -36.17
C PHE A 56 -31.38 -7.88 -35.25
N SER A 57 -32.01 -7.60 -34.10
CA SER A 57 -31.40 -6.75 -33.08
C SER A 57 -30.05 -7.31 -32.59
N ALA A 58 -29.13 -6.41 -32.27
CA ALA A 58 -27.77 -6.76 -31.86
C ALA A 58 -27.72 -7.72 -30.64
N THR A 59 -28.72 -7.66 -29.76
CA THR A 59 -28.89 -8.54 -28.59
C THR A 59 -29.28 -9.97 -28.98
N VAL A 60 -30.15 -10.11 -29.98
CA VAL A 60 -30.61 -11.40 -30.49
C VAL A 60 -29.47 -12.08 -31.27
N ARG A 61 -28.76 -11.33 -32.11
CA ARG A 61 -27.55 -11.82 -32.79
C ARG A 61 -26.49 -12.29 -31.79
N TYR A 62 -26.25 -11.53 -30.73
CA TYR A 62 -25.32 -11.93 -29.66
C TYR A 62 -25.71 -13.24 -28.98
N PHE A 63 -27.01 -13.48 -28.76
CA PHE A 63 -27.49 -14.75 -28.24
C PHE A 63 -27.17 -15.92 -29.20
N GLY A 64 -27.40 -15.73 -30.51
CA GLY A 64 -27.02 -16.72 -31.53
C GLY A 64 -25.53 -17.05 -31.51
N TYR A 65 -24.65 -16.04 -31.47
CA TYR A 65 -23.21 -16.26 -31.31
C TYR A 65 -22.85 -16.94 -29.99
N HIS A 66 -23.51 -16.58 -28.89
CA HIS A 66 -23.31 -17.23 -27.58
C HIS A 66 -23.73 -18.69 -27.60
N TYR A 67 -24.80 -19.03 -28.30
CA TYR A 67 -25.27 -20.38 -28.49
C TYR A 67 -24.25 -21.22 -29.26
N LEU A 68 -23.74 -20.71 -30.38
CA LEU A 68 -22.70 -21.39 -31.17
C LEU A 68 -21.43 -21.64 -30.33
N GLU A 69 -21.09 -20.72 -29.43
CA GLU A 69 -19.92 -20.86 -28.55
C GLU A 69 -20.14 -21.96 -27.51
N HIS A 70 -21.34 -22.01 -26.93
CA HIS A 70 -21.72 -23.03 -25.96
C HIS A 70 -21.62 -24.43 -26.56
N ILE A 71 -22.16 -24.62 -27.77
CA ILE A 71 -22.06 -25.91 -28.47
C ILE A 71 -20.61 -26.24 -28.77
N MET A 72 -19.83 -25.32 -29.35
CA MET A 72 -18.43 -25.58 -29.66
C MET A 72 -17.60 -25.97 -28.44
N ARG A 73 -17.95 -25.46 -27.25
CA ARG A 73 -17.30 -25.84 -25.99
C ARG A 73 -17.65 -27.25 -25.51
N ASN A 74 -18.88 -27.69 -25.74
CA ASN A 74 -19.42 -28.94 -25.19
C ASN A 74 -19.40 -30.13 -26.16
N VAL A 75 -19.14 -29.92 -27.46
CA VAL A 75 -19.10 -31.02 -28.44
C VAL A 75 -17.89 -31.94 -28.19
N GLU A 76 -18.18 -33.24 -27.99
CA GLU A 76 -17.19 -34.30 -27.80
C GLU A 76 -16.15 -34.38 -28.93
N GLU A 77 -14.95 -34.90 -28.63
CA GLU A 77 -13.87 -35.04 -29.63
C GLU A 77 -14.18 -35.98 -30.79
N SER A 78 -15.12 -36.91 -30.61
CA SER A 78 -15.57 -37.93 -31.54
C SER A 78 -16.38 -37.39 -32.74
N ASN A 79 -17.15 -36.31 -32.57
CA ASN A 79 -18.07 -35.81 -33.59
C ASN A 79 -17.39 -34.88 -34.60
N VAL A 80 -16.65 -35.46 -35.55
CA VAL A 80 -15.85 -34.73 -36.56
C VAL A 80 -16.73 -33.93 -37.52
N ASP A 81 -17.83 -34.50 -38.02
CA ASP A 81 -18.70 -33.88 -39.04
C ASP A 81 -19.40 -32.62 -38.52
N LEU A 82 -19.91 -32.67 -37.28
CA LEU A 82 -20.51 -31.51 -36.61
C LEU A 82 -19.49 -30.39 -36.39
N LYS A 83 -18.23 -30.73 -36.06
CA LYS A 83 -17.16 -29.73 -35.91
C LYS A 83 -16.78 -29.08 -37.23
N GLN A 84 -16.70 -29.86 -38.30
CA GLN A 84 -16.43 -29.31 -39.64
C GLN A 84 -17.57 -28.41 -40.12
N ASN A 85 -18.82 -28.79 -39.89
CA ASN A 85 -20.01 -27.97 -40.19
C ASN A 85 -20.05 -26.68 -39.36
N LEU A 86 -19.77 -26.76 -38.06
CA LEU A 86 -19.66 -25.58 -37.19
C LEU A 86 -18.52 -24.66 -37.63
N LYS A 87 -17.36 -25.22 -37.98
CA LYS A 87 -16.21 -24.46 -38.46
C LYS A 87 -16.53 -23.73 -39.76
N SER A 88 -17.14 -24.41 -40.74
CA SER A 88 -17.49 -23.78 -42.02
C SER A 88 -18.51 -22.65 -41.81
N LYS A 89 -19.52 -22.86 -40.97
CA LYS A 89 -20.51 -21.85 -40.57
C LYS A 89 -19.85 -20.65 -39.85
N ILE A 90 -18.99 -20.88 -38.87
CA ILE A 90 -18.31 -19.78 -38.14
C ILE A 90 -17.35 -19.02 -39.06
N LEU A 91 -16.62 -19.71 -39.93
CA LEU A 91 -15.77 -19.06 -40.94
C LEU A 91 -16.59 -18.24 -41.94
N HIS A 92 -17.79 -18.72 -42.31
CA HIS A 92 -18.72 -17.95 -43.13
C HIS A 92 -19.14 -16.65 -42.41
N LEU A 93 -19.56 -16.72 -41.14
CA LEU A 93 -19.91 -15.53 -40.33
C LEU A 93 -18.74 -14.55 -40.20
N PHE A 94 -17.51 -15.07 -40.12
CA PHE A 94 -16.30 -14.25 -40.07
C PHE A 94 -15.97 -13.60 -41.43
N SER A 95 -16.38 -14.23 -42.53
CA SER A 95 -16.13 -13.77 -43.91
C SER A 95 -17.21 -12.84 -44.46
N THR A 96 -18.38 -12.76 -43.81
CA THR A 96 -19.49 -11.87 -44.19
C THR A 96 -19.92 -10.97 -43.03
N PRO A 97 -19.02 -10.16 -42.44
CA PRO A 97 -19.38 -9.24 -41.38
C PRO A 97 -20.19 -8.05 -41.89
N ASN A 98 -21.05 -7.50 -41.04
CA ASN A 98 -21.71 -6.23 -41.31
C ASN A 98 -20.68 -5.08 -41.44
N ASN A 99 -21.14 -3.95 -41.97
CA ASN A 99 -20.32 -2.75 -42.17
C ASN A 99 -19.58 -2.34 -40.87
N ILE A 100 -18.27 -2.10 -40.99
CA ILE A 100 -17.33 -1.71 -39.94
C ILE A 100 -17.85 -0.52 -39.10
N LEU A 101 -18.58 0.40 -39.72
CA LEU A 101 -19.13 1.58 -39.08
C LEU A 101 -20.37 1.30 -38.23
N GLN A 102 -21.23 0.39 -38.69
CA GLN A 102 -22.54 0.11 -38.09
C GLN A 102 -22.48 -0.98 -37.02
N GLU A 103 -21.59 -1.96 -37.19
CA GLU A 103 -21.54 -3.14 -36.34
C GLU A 103 -21.02 -2.82 -34.92
N LYS A 104 -21.73 -3.30 -33.90
CA LYS A 104 -21.41 -3.03 -32.49
C LYS A 104 -20.16 -3.81 -32.06
N THR A 105 -19.30 -3.17 -31.27
CA THR A 105 -18.03 -3.77 -30.77
C THR A 105 -18.22 -5.09 -30.02
N PHE A 106 -19.27 -5.21 -29.19
CA PHE A 106 -19.52 -6.45 -28.43
C PHE A 106 -19.88 -7.65 -29.30
N ILE A 107 -20.42 -7.44 -30.52
CA ILE A 107 -20.67 -8.52 -31.47
C ILE A 107 -19.34 -8.94 -32.11
N LYS A 108 -18.54 -7.98 -32.57
CA LYS A 108 -17.20 -8.23 -33.14
C LYS A 108 -16.32 -9.06 -32.18
N GLU A 109 -16.30 -8.68 -30.90
CA GLU A 109 -15.58 -9.42 -29.85
C GLU A 109 -16.12 -10.84 -29.65
N LYS A 110 -17.44 -11.05 -29.79
CA LYS A 110 -18.08 -12.36 -29.64
C LYS A 110 -17.79 -13.29 -30.83
N ILE A 111 -17.83 -12.76 -32.05
CA ILE A 111 -17.42 -13.48 -33.27
C ILE A 111 -15.96 -13.93 -33.15
N VAL A 112 -15.08 -13.06 -32.65
CA VAL A 112 -13.68 -13.41 -32.41
C VAL A 112 -13.52 -14.45 -31.29
N SER A 113 -14.31 -14.37 -30.22
CA SER A 113 -14.34 -15.39 -29.16
C SER A 113 -14.66 -16.78 -29.71
N LEU A 114 -15.62 -16.87 -30.64
CA LEU A 114 -15.94 -18.12 -31.34
C LEU A 114 -14.75 -18.66 -32.14
N LEU A 115 -14.08 -17.79 -32.90
CA LEU A 115 -12.90 -18.18 -33.67
C LEU A 115 -11.77 -18.66 -32.74
N ASN A 116 -11.54 -17.98 -31.62
CA ASN A 116 -10.56 -18.40 -30.60
C ASN A 116 -10.87 -19.83 -30.10
N GLU A 117 -12.13 -20.16 -29.85
CA GLU A 117 -12.55 -21.50 -29.43
C GLU A 117 -12.20 -22.58 -30.48
N ILE A 118 -12.35 -22.30 -31.78
CA ILE A 118 -11.91 -23.22 -32.84
C ILE A 118 -10.39 -23.36 -32.85
N VAL A 119 -9.67 -22.24 -32.83
CA VAL A 119 -8.20 -22.19 -32.91
C VAL A 119 -7.56 -22.96 -31.74
N LYS A 120 -8.09 -22.82 -30.52
CA LYS A 120 -7.64 -23.57 -29.34
C LYS A 120 -7.72 -25.09 -29.51
N ARG A 121 -8.68 -25.59 -30.29
CA ARG A 121 -8.91 -27.03 -30.50
C ARG A 121 -8.16 -27.58 -31.70
N GLU A 122 -8.05 -26.84 -32.79
CA GLU A 122 -7.54 -27.38 -34.06
C GLU A 122 -6.12 -26.92 -34.44
N TRP A 123 -5.76 -25.68 -34.15
CA TRP A 123 -4.48 -25.11 -34.57
C TRP A 123 -3.35 -25.51 -33.61
N PRO A 124 -2.14 -25.91 -34.03
CA PRO A 124 -1.58 -25.79 -35.38
C PRO A 124 -1.68 -27.07 -36.24
N GLN A 125 -1.94 -28.24 -35.64
CA GLN A 125 -1.79 -29.53 -36.34
C GLN A 125 -2.91 -29.82 -37.34
N ARG A 126 -4.16 -29.53 -36.99
CA ARG A 126 -5.33 -29.79 -37.84
C ARG A 126 -5.68 -28.62 -38.76
N TRP A 127 -5.02 -27.48 -38.56
CA TRP A 127 -5.25 -26.26 -39.34
C TRP A 127 -3.95 -25.46 -39.53
N PRO A 128 -2.96 -26.00 -40.29
CA PRO A 128 -1.66 -25.35 -40.43
C PRO A 128 -1.73 -23.99 -41.14
N ASN A 129 -2.66 -23.82 -42.08
CA ASN A 129 -2.75 -22.64 -42.96
C ASN A 129 -3.57 -21.48 -42.36
N LEU A 130 -3.88 -21.51 -41.06
CA LEU A 130 -4.69 -20.49 -40.38
C LEU A 130 -4.24 -19.05 -40.69
N LEU A 131 -2.93 -18.78 -40.69
CA LEU A 131 -2.44 -17.42 -40.93
C LEU A 131 -2.57 -16.99 -42.39
N GLU A 132 -2.40 -17.90 -43.34
CA GLU A 132 -2.59 -17.61 -44.77
C GLU A 132 -4.06 -17.30 -45.05
N GLU A 133 -4.97 -18.06 -44.43
CA GLU A 133 -6.41 -17.80 -44.47
C GLU A 133 -6.77 -16.47 -43.82
N LEU A 134 -6.21 -16.13 -42.64
CA LEU A 134 -6.47 -14.85 -41.99
C LEU A 134 -5.95 -13.64 -42.80
N ILE A 135 -4.79 -13.79 -43.45
CA ILE A 135 -4.24 -12.73 -44.32
C ILE A 135 -5.14 -12.56 -45.55
N SER A 136 -5.52 -13.65 -46.22
CA SER A 136 -6.41 -13.58 -47.38
C SER A 136 -7.81 -13.04 -47.05
N LEU A 137 -8.34 -13.34 -45.85
CA LEU A 137 -9.58 -12.76 -45.36
C LEU A 137 -9.44 -11.26 -45.08
N ALA A 138 -8.32 -10.84 -44.49
CA ALA A 138 -8.06 -9.43 -44.24
C ALA A 138 -7.94 -8.60 -45.54
N ASP A 139 -7.64 -9.22 -46.68
CA ASP A 139 -7.57 -8.55 -47.98
C ASP A 139 -8.93 -8.35 -48.66
N LYS A 140 -10.01 -8.95 -48.12
CA LYS A 140 -11.37 -8.83 -48.71
C LYS A 140 -12.06 -7.50 -48.43
N GLY A 141 -11.84 -6.90 -47.26
CA GLY A 141 -12.57 -5.70 -46.84
C GLY A 141 -12.18 -5.14 -45.49
N PHE A 142 -12.71 -3.96 -45.15
CA PHE A 142 -12.39 -3.24 -43.91
C PHE A 142 -12.86 -4.01 -42.66
N SER A 143 -14.06 -4.59 -42.71
CA SER A 143 -14.68 -5.29 -41.57
C SER A 143 -13.93 -6.60 -41.24
N GLU A 144 -13.59 -7.39 -42.25
CA GLU A 144 -12.84 -8.64 -42.14
C GLU A 144 -11.45 -8.37 -41.58
N ARG A 145 -10.78 -7.32 -42.10
CA ARG A 145 -9.47 -6.86 -41.63
C ARG A 145 -9.51 -6.47 -40.15
N GLU A 146 -10.52 -5.70 -39.73
CA GLU A 146 -10.70 -5.34 -38.31
C GLU A 146 -10.90 -6.58 -37.44
N LEU A 147 -11.73 -7.54 -37.86
CA LEU A 147 -11.94 -8.80 -37.13
C LEU A 147 -10.65 -9.62 -37.00
N CYS A 148 -9.84 -9.73 -38.06
CA CYS A 148 -8.52 -10.38 -38.01
C CYS A 148 -7.60 -9.74 -36.96
N LEU A 149 -7.58 -8.39 -36.88
CA LEU A 149 -6.77 -7.67 -35.90
C LEU A 149 -7.30 -7.84 -34.46
N ILE A 150 -8.62 -7.83 -34.27
CA ILE A 150 -9.26 -8.12 -32.98
C ILE A 150 -8.94 -9.57 -32.55
N PHE A 151 -8.94 -10.51 -33.49
CA PHE A 151 -8.52 -11.90 -33.25
C PHE A 151 -7.07 -11.99 -32.76
N ILE A 152 -6.11 -11.40 -33.49
CA ILE A 152 -4.69 -11.41 -33.08
C ILE A 152 -4.53 -10.87 -31.65
N ARG A 153 -5.23 -9.77 -31.34
CA ARG A 153 -5.24 -9.18 -29.99
C ARG A 153 -5.82 -10.12 -28.94
N SER A 154 -7.04 -10.62 -29.18
CA SER A 154 -7.79 -11.44 -28.24
C SER A 154 -7.08 -12.76 -27.97
N PHE A 155 -6.63 -13.44 -29.03
CA PHE A 155 -5.90 -14.71 -28.91
C PHE A 155 -4.58 -14.55 -28.15
N SER A 156 -3.84 -13.47 -28.41
CA SER A 156 -2.63 -13.12 -27.64
C SER A 156 -2.94 -12.96 -26.15
N ASP A 157 -4.02 -12.25 -25.83
CA ASP A 157 -4.42 -12.01 -24.44
C ASP A 157 -4.88 -13.28 -23.72
N GLU A 158 -5.64 -14.15 -24.38
CA GLU A 158 -6.05 -15.42 -23.80
C GLU A 158 -4.86 -16.34 -23.49
N LEU A 159 -3.83 -16.37 -24.36
CA LEU A 159 -2.66 -17.21 -24.14
C LEU A 159 -1.73 -16.66 -23.04
N TYR A 160 -1.51 -15.34 -22.98
CA TYR A 160 -0.46 -14.74 -22.14
C TYR A 160 -0.97 -13.94 -20.94
N ILE A 161 -2.21 -13.45 -20.96
CA ILE A 161 -2.78 -12.55 -19.95
C ILE A 161 -3.88 -13.22 -19.12
N TYR A 162 -4.87 -13.84 -19.76
CA TYR A 162 -6.08 -14.41 -19.13
C TYR A 162 -5.94 -15.91 -18.86
N ILE A 163 -5.07 -16.25 -17.91
CA ILE A 163 -4.73 -17.65 -17.56
C ILE A 163 -5.87 -18.37 -16.79
N GLU A 164 -6.94 -17.65 -16.44
CA GLU A 164 -8.10 -18.16 -15.70
C GLU A 164 -9.05 -19.05 -16.53
N ALA A 165 -8.87 -19.18 -17.85
CA ALA A 165 -9.77 -20.00 -18.68
C ALA A 165 -9.53 -21.50 -18.43
N LYS A 166 -10.46 -22.13 -17.71
CA LYS A 166 -10.53 -23.57 -17.36
C LYS A 166 -10.59 -24.52 -18.57
N ASP A 167 -10.55 -24.00 -19.79
CA ASP A 167 -10.96 -24.70 -21.01
C ASP A 167 -9.77 -25.31 -21.80
N ILE A 168 -8.51 -25.05 -21.40
CA ILE A 168 -7.31 -25.54 -22.12
C ILE A 168 -6.28 -26.14 -21.16
N SER A 169 -5.78 -27.34 -21.46
CA SER A 169 -4.68 -27.96 -20.71
C SER A 169 -3.35 -27.18 -20.85
N ASP A 170 -2.50 -27.21 -19.82
CA ASP A 170 -1.22 -26.49 -19.84
C ASP A 170 -0.29 -26.97 -20.97
N HIS A 171 -0.32 -28.27 -21.30
CA HIS A 171 0.43 -28.82 -22.41
C HIS A 171 -0.04 -28.24 -23.74
N ARG A 172 -1.37 -28.19 -23.97
CA ARG A 172 -1.96 -27.60 -25.17
C ARG A 172 -1.62 -26.12 -25.27
N ARG A 173 -1.70 -25.37 -24.17
CA ARG A 173 -1.33 -23.95 -24.13
C ARG A 173 0.14 -23.72 -24.46
N LYS A 174 1.07 -24.53 -23.94
CA LYS A 174 2.50 -24.46 -24.29
C LYS A 174 2.72 -24.69 -25.79
N ASN A 175 2.04 -25.67 -26.37
CA ASN A 175 2.11 -25.94 -27.80
C ASN A 175 1.62 -24.75 -28.62
N LEU A 176 0.47 -24.16 -28.25
CA LEU A 176 -0.07 -22.96 -28.90
C LEU A 176 0.90 -21.78 -28.80
N LYS A 177 1.53 -21.55 -27.63
CA LYS A 177 2.53 -20.48 -27.45
C LYS A 177 3.76 -20.68 -28.33
N ILE A 178 4.28 -21.90 -28.40
CA ILE A 178 5.46 -22.21 -29.23
C ILE A 178 5.14 -21.97 -30.70
N SER A 179 4.00 -22.47 -31.18
CA SER A 179 3.60 -22.27 -32.57
C SER A 179 3.31 -20.81 -32.88
N PHE A 180 2.71 -20.06 -31.94
CA PHE A 180 2.41 -18.65 -32.16
C PHE A 180 3.69 -17.84 -32.21
N SER A 181 4.65 -18.14 -31.35
CA SER A 181 5.99 -17.53 -31.35
C SER A 181 6.75 -17.78 -32.66
N LYS A 182 6.57 -18.94 -33.31
CA LYS A 182 7.21 -19.23 -34.60
C LYS A 182 6.68 -18.35 -35.73
N GLU A 183 5.39 -18.04 -35.71
CA GLU A 183 4.74 -17.27 -36.77
C GLU A 183 4.76 -15.74 -36.53
N ILE A 184 5.21 -15.29 -35.36
CA ILE A 184 5.30 -13.86 -35.01
C ILE A 184 5.97 -12.99 -36.09
N PRO A 185 7.10 -13.36 -36.71
CA PRO A 185 7.73 -12.52 -37.71
C PRO A 185 6.78 -12.18 -38.88
N LYS A 186 6.00 -13.16 -39.36
CA LYS A 186 5.01 -12.96 -40.42
C LYS A 186 3.85 -12.08 -39.94
N ILE A 187 3.36 -12.30 -38.72
CA ILE A 187 2.26 -11.50 -38.13
C ILE A 187 2.69 -10.04 -37.98
N ILE A 188 3.92 -9.77 -37.52
CA ILE A 188 4.43 -8.39 -37.42
C ILE A 188 4.53 -7.76 -38.80
N GLN A 189 5.08 -8.46 -39.80
CA GLN A 189 5.19 -7.95 -41.16
C GLN A 189 3.82 -7.60 -41.74
N PHE A 190 2.83 -8.47 -41.54
CA PHE A 190 1.44 -8.23 -41.93
C PHE A 190 0.86 -6.97 -41.27
N MET A 191 1.00 -6.81 -39.96
CA MET A 191 0.47 -5.64 -39.26
C MET A 191 1.20 -4.33 -39.61
N VAL A 192 2.52 -4.39 -39.87
CA VAL A 192 3.29 -3.23 -40.34
C VAL A 192 2.78 -2.78 -41.70
N LYS A 193 2.58 -3.72 -42.64
CA LYS A 193 2.02 -3.44 -43.96
C LYS A 193 0.64 -2.77 -43.85
N ILE A 194 -0.25 -3.31 -43.02
CA ILE A 194 -1.57 -2.69 -42.76
C ILE A 194 -1.43 -1.28 -42.18
N LEU A 195 -0.53 -1.09 -41.22
CA LEU A 195 -0.31 0.20 -40.59
C LEU A 195 0.14 1.24 -41.62
N GLU A 196 1.10 0.90 -42.48
CA GLU A 196 1.62 1.79 -43.53
C GLU A 196 0.56 2.09 -44.59
N GLU A 197 -0.09 1.07 -45.15
CA GLU A 197 -1.12 1.22 -46.20
C GLU A 197 -2.29 2.10 -45.76
N HIS A 198 -2.85 1.83 -44.58
CA HIS A 198 -4.00 2.57 -44.09
C HIS A 198 -3.61 3.96 -43.57
N TYR A 199 -2.39 4.14 -43.06
CA TYR A 199 -1.92 5.45 -42.63
C TYR A 199 -1.68 6.39 -43.81
N GLN A 200 -1.10 5.89 -44.91
CA GLN A 200 -0.93 6.70 -46.13
C GLN A 200 -2.27 7.20 -46.67
N LYS A 201 -3.27 6.31 -46.76
CA LYS A 201 -4.62 6.69 -47.20
C LYS A 201 -5.32 7.64 -46.22
N PHE A 202 -5.19 7.37 -44.92
CA PHE A 202 -5.70 8.26 -43.87
C PHE A 202 -5.11 9.67 -43.96
N ALA A 203 -3.80 9.79 -44.15
CA ALA A 203 -3.11 11.08 -44.28
C ALA A 203 -3.52 11.80 -45.57
N GLN A 204 -3.64 11.09 -46.71
CA GLN A 204 -4.10 11.67 -47.97
C GLN A 204 -5.50 12.27 -47.86
N ILE A 205 -6.46 11.53 -47.28
CA ILE A 205 -7.84 12.02 -47.12
C ILE A 205 -7.88 13.25 -46.19
N ARG A 206 -7.08 13.23 -45.11
CA ARG A 206 -6.98 14.37 -44.20
C ARG A 206 -6.42 15.62 -44.88
N ASP A 207 -5.34 15.47 -45.65
CA ASP A 207 -4.68 16.59 -46.31
C ASP A 207 -5.59 17.18 -47.41
N LEU A 208 -6.34 16.33 -48.12
CA LEU A 208 -7.39 16.74 -49.06
C LEU A 208 -8.54 17.50 -48.38
N ALA A 209 -8.94 17.09 -47.17
CA ALA A 209 -9.98 17.76 -46.40
C ALA A 209 -9.54 19.16 -45.89
N GLN A 210 -8.23 19.41 -45.76
CA GLN A 210 -7.68 20.69 -45.33
C GLN A 210 -7.41 21.67 -46.48
N SER A 211 -7.21 21.18 -47.72
CA SER A 211 -7.05 22.04 -48.90
C SER A 211 -8.37 22.75 -49.27
N GLN A 212 -8.38 24.09 -49.21
CA GLN A 212 -9.57 24.94 -49.41
C GLN A 212 -10.06 25.05 -50.87
N GLU A 213 -9.37 24.48 -51.86
CA GLU A 213 -9.61 24.77 -53.28
C GLU A 213 -10.74 23.99 -53.94
N ASN A 214 -11.25 22.91 -53.33
CA ASN A 214 -12.41 22.18 -53.85
C ASN A 214 -13.43 22.02 -52.72
N GLN A 215 -14.62 22.60 -52.85
CA GLN A 215 -15.77 22.21 -52.03
C GLN A 215 -16.42 20.96 -52.64
N PRO A 216 -16.18 19.75 -52.11
CA PRO A 216 -16.91 18.57 -52.56
C PRO A 216 -18.42 18.73 -52.31
N GLN A 217 -19.23 18.12 -53.19
CA GLN A 217 -20.67 18.04 -53.00
C GLN A 217 -20.99 17.35 -51.66
N ILE A 218 -22.17 17.59 -51.09
CA ILE A 218 -22.53 17.10 -49.74
C ILE A 218 -22.40 15.57 -49.64
N GLN A 219 -22.71 14.84 -50.72
CA GLN A 219 -22.63 13.38 -50.76
C GLN A 219 -21.17 12.89 -50.74
N ASP A 220 -20.29 13.48 -51.53
CA ASP A 220 -18.87 13.15 -51.57
C ASP A 220 -18.17 13.42 -50.22
N LYS A 221 -18.62 14.45 -49.49
CA LYS A 221 -18.14 14.73 -48.13
C LYS A 221 -18.48 13.61 -47.14
N ILE A 222 -19.69 13.07 -47.21
CA ILE A 222 -20.14 11.98 -46.32
C ILE A 222 -19.37 10.70 -46.64
N GLU A 223 -19.12 10.42 -47.92
CA GLU A 223 -18.38 9.25 -48.36
C GLU A 223 -16.90 9.33 -47.95
N MET A 224 -16.25 10.49 -48.15
CA MET A 224 -14.88 10.70 -47.67
C MET A 224 -14.76 10.62 -46.14
N GLU A 225 -15.73 11.14 -45.38
CA GLU A 225 -15.75 11.00 -43.92
C GLU A 225 -15.93 9.54 -43.48
N ASN A 226 -16.79 8.78 -44.16
CA ASN A 226 -16.97 7.35 -43.86
C ASN A 226 -15.71 6.53 -44.18
N GLU A 227 -15.01 6.84 -45.27
CA GLU A 227 -13.72 6.23 -45.60
C GLU A 227 -12.66 6.60 -44.55
N TYR A 228 -12.57 7.88 -44.18
CA TYR A 228 -11.68 8.36 -43.12
C TYR A 228 -11.89 7.59 -41.81
N GLN A 229 -13.12 7.49 -41.33
CA GLN A 229 -13.48 6.75 -40.12
C GLN A 229 -13.18 5.25 -40.21
N SER A 230 -13.32 4.66 -41.40
CA SER A 230 -13.01 3.25 -41.64
C SER A 230 -11.51 2.98 -41.57
N HIS A 231 -10.69 3.84 -42.19
CA HIS A 231 -9.24 3.79 -42.09
C HIS A 231 -8.77 4.00 -40.63
N LEU A 232 -9.34 4.98 -39.93
CA LEU A 232 -9.04 5.24 -38.52
C LEU A 232 -9.32 4.02 -37.64
N LYS A 233 -10.48 3.36 -37.81
CA LYS A 233 -10.83 2.15 -37.04
C LYS A 233 -9.83 1.01 -37.23
N ILE A 234 -9.34 0.81 -38.45
CA ILE A 234 -8.31 -0.20 -38.73
C ILE A 234 -6.99 0.16 -38.07
N LEU A 235 -6.55 1.42 -38.16
CA LEU A 235 -5.33 1.88 -37.49
C LEU A 235 -5.41 1.68 -35.97
N VAL A 236 -6.55 2.02 -35.36
CA VAL A 236 -6.82 1.79 -33.94
C VAL A 236 -6.80 0.29 -33.59
N ALA A 237 -7.43 -0.56 -34.41
CA ALA A 237 -7.42 -2.01 -34.20
C ALA A 237 -6.00 -2.59 -34.29
N THR A 238 -5.19 -2.12 -35.25
CA THR A 238 -3.78 -2.50 -35.43
C THR A 238 -2.94 -2.11 -34.23
N LEU A 239 -3.05 -0.88 -33.72
CA LEU A 239 -2.32 -0.44 -32.53
C LEU A 239 -2.74 -1.20 -31.26
N LYS A 240 -4.03 -1.51 -31.11
CA LYS A 240 -4.51 -2.36 -30.00
C LYS A 240 -3.96 -3.79 -30.09
N ALA A 241 -3.85 -4.35 -31.30
CA ALA A 241 -3.21 -5.64 -31.52
C ALA A 241 -1.71 -5.58 -31.16
N PHE A 242 -0.99 -4.56 -31.62
CA PHE A 242 0.41 -4.34 -31.21
C PHE A 242 0.57 -4.23 -29.70
N THR A 243 -0.31 -3.52 -29.00
CA THR A 243 -0.27 -3.40 -27.52
C THR A 243 -0.29 -4.76 -26.84
N SER A 244 -1.04 -5.73 -27.38
CA SER A 244 -1.11 -7.11 -26.84
C SER A 244 0.14 -7.93 -27.10
N LEU A 245 0.74 -7.73 -28.27
CA LEU A 245 1.85 -8.51 -28.79
C LEU A 245 3.19 -8.03 -28.21
N ILE A 246 3.34 -6.71 -28.05
CA ILE A 246 4.54 -6.08 -27.53
C ILE A 246 4.86 -6.51 -26.10
N ASP A 247 3.95 -7.09 -25.31
CA ASP A 247 4.25 -7.51 -23.93
C ASP A 247 5.15 -8.76 -23.84
N TRP A 248 5.05 -9.69 -24.79
CA TRP A 248 5.73 -10.99 -24.70
C TRP A 248 6.69 -11.31 -25.85
N ILE A 249 6.61 -10.59 -26.98
CA ILE A 249 7.50 -10.81 -28.15
C ILE A 249 8.99 -10.51 -27.83
N PRO A 250 9.96 -11.24 -28.39
CA PRO A 250 11.38 -10.91 -28.25
C PRO A 250 11.71 -9.49 -28.71
N SER A 251 12.49 -8.74 -27.91
CA SER A 251 12.85 -7.35 -28.26
C SER A 251 13.56 -7.22 -29.62
N SER A 252 14.24 -8.27 -30.09
CA SER A 252 14.92 -8.30 -31.39
C SER A 252 13.99 -7.99 -32.57
N GLU A 253 12.76 -8.54 -32.55
CA GLU A 253 11.77 -8.34 -33.61
C GLU A 253 11.22 -6.91 -33.62
N ILE A 254 11.16 -6.27 -32.45
CA ILE A 254 10.69 -4.89 -32.32
C ILE A 254 11.70 -3.91 -32.95
N TYR A 255 13.00 -4.15 -32.71
CA TYR A 255 14.07 -3.33 -33.26
C TYR A 255 14.31 -3.53 -34.76
N ARG A 256 13.95 -4.71 -35.30
CA ARG A 256 14.16 -5.05 -36.71
C ARG A 256 13.25 -4.25 -37.65
N ASN A 257 12.02 -4.00 -37.22
CA ASN A 257 10.99 -3.37 -38.04
C ASN A 257 10.81 -1.86 -37.75
N SER A 258 11.74 -1.23 -37.05
CA SER A 258 11.69 0.20 -36.69
C SER A 258 10.36 0.68 -36.07
N LEU A 259 9.61 -0.24 -35.45
CA LEU A 259 8.26 0.00 -34.91
C LEU A 259 8.22 1.14 -33.90
N LEU A 260 9.29 1.31 -33.13
CA LEU A 260 9.37 2.35 -32.11
C LEU A 260 9.34 3.76 -32.73
N LEU A 261 10.03 3.96 -33.86
CA LEU A 261 10.00 5.23 -34.58
C LEU A 261 8.63 5.46 -35.21
N ALA A 262 8.01 4.42 -35.78
CA ALA A 262 6.65 4.51 -36.31
C ALA A 262 5.64 4.92 -35.23
N PHE A 263 5.69 4.30 -34.04
CA PHE A 263 4.83 4.70 -32.92
C PHE A 263 5.10 6.12 -32.43
N CYS A 264 6.37 6.58 -32.43
CA CYS A 264 6.70 7.96 -32.07
C CYS A 264 6.14 8.97 -33.07
N ASN A 265 6.20 8.68 -34.38
CA ASN A 265 5.59 9.54 -35.39
C ASN A 265 4.06 9.60 -35.22
N LEU A 266 3.41 8.47 -34.91
CA LEU A 266 1.96 8.45 -34.63
C LEU A 266 1.54 9.22 -33.38
N LEU A 267 2.48 9.69 -32.54
CA LEU A 267 2.14 10.57 -31.42
C LEU A 267 1.70 11.96 -31.88
N THR A 268 2.16 12.43 -33.05
CA THR A 268 1.76 13.75 -33.59
C THR A 268 0.30 13.77 -34.02
N GLU A 269 -0.31 12.60 -34.25
CA GLU A 269 -1.70 12.47 -34.67
C GLU A 269 -2.65 12.44 -33.46
N PRO A 270 -3.58 13.40 -33.31
CA PRO A 270 -4.39 13.55 -32.11
C PRO A 270 -5.32 12.36 -31.83
N GLU A 271 -5.82 11.70 -32.88
CA GLU A 271 -6.74 10.56 -32.78
C GLU A 271 -6.02 9.24 -32.44
N LEU A 272 -4.75 9.10 -32.83
CA LEU A 272 -3.96 7.87 -32.69
C LEU A 272 -2.98 7.89 -31.51
N ARG A 273 -2.57 9.08 -31.05
CA ARG A 273 -1.53 9.25 -30.01
C ARG A 273 -1.78 8.46 -28.72
N MET A 274 -3.04 8.31 -28.31
CA MET A 274 -3.41 7.56 -27.09
C MET A 274 -3.16 6.06 -27.23
N PHE A 275 -3.33 5.50 -28.43
CA PHE A 275 -3.06 4.09 -28.71
C PHE A 275 -1.56 3.86 -28.98
N ALA A 276 -0.90 4.79 -29.66
CA ALA A 276 0.54 4.75 -29.90
C ALA A 276 1.35 4.82 -28.58
N ILE A 277 0.95 5.69 -27.64
CA ILE A 277 1.62 5.76 -26.33
C ILE A 277 1.41 4.50 -25.50
N ASP A 278 0.27 3.81 -25.62
CA ASP A 278 0.04 2.53 -24.94
C ASP A 278 1.02 1.45 -25.43
N CYS A 279 1.28 1.36 -26.74
CA CYS A 279 2.32 0.51 -27.30
C CYS A 279 3.70 0.82 -26.71
N LEU A 280 4.05 2.11 -26.63
CA LEU A 280 5.33 2.58 -26.09
C LEU A 280 5.46 2.31 -24.58
N ILE A 281 4.40 2.46 -23.79
CA ILE A 281 4.38 2.12 -22.35
C ILE A 281 4.65 0.63 -22.15
N VAL A 282 3.96 -0.23 -22.90
CA VAL A 282 4.15 -1.69 -22.81
C VAL A 282 5.58 -2.04 -23.17
N PHE A 283 6.12 -1.49 -24.26
CA PHE A 283 7.53 -1.68 -24.63
C PHE A 283 8.48 -1.20 -23.52
N GLY A 284 8.28 0.04 -23.05
CA GLY A 284 9.11 0.65 -22.01
C GLY A 284 9.14 -0.16 -20.73
N SER A 285 8.05 -0.87 -20.41
CA SER A 285 7.93 -1.70 -19.21
C SER A 285 8.72 -3.02 -19.26
N LYS A 286 9.14 -3.46 -20.45
CA LYS A 286 9.92 -4.70 -20.61
C LYS A 286 11.30 -4.57 -19.99
N THR A 287 11.65 -5.51 -19.11
CA THR A 287 13.01 -5.62 -18.57
C THR A 287 13.91 -6.30 -19.60
N GLN A 288 14.77 -5.53 -20.27
CA GLN A 288 15.71 -6.05 -21.25
C GLN A 288 17.05 -6.43 -20.63
N LYS A 289 17.77 -7.38 -21.24
CA LYS A 289 19.15 -7.71 -20.84
C LYS A 289 20.08 -6.52 -21.15
N ILE A 290 20.99 -6.22 -20.23
CA ILE A 290 21.93 -5.08 -20.36
C ILE A 290 22.79 -5.18 -21.64
N SER A 291 23.13 -6.39 -22.10
CA SER A 291 23.87 -6.60 -23.35
C SER A 291 23.10 -6.09 -24.57
N MET A 292 21.82 -6.45 -24.70
CA MET A 292 20.97 -6.00 -25.82
C MET A 292 20.78 -4.48 -25.86
N ILE A 293 20.64 -3.85 -24.69
CA ILE A 293 20.56 -2.39 -24.59
C ILE A 293 21.85 -1.75 -25.11
N ARG A 294 23.02 -2.38 -24.89
CA ARG A 294 24.30 -1.88 -25.40
C ARG A 294 24.43 -2.05 -26.90
N ASP A 295 23.92 -3.15 -27.46
CA ASP A 295 24.00 -3.45 -28.89
C ASP A 295 23.06 -2.56 -29.72
N LYS A 296 21.94 -2.10 -29.14
CA LYS A 296 20.92 -1.26 -29.81
C LYS A 296 20.86 0.18 -29.30
N LYS A 297 21.97 0.71 -28.77
CA LYS A 297 22.04 2.07 -28.21
C LYS A 297 21.61 3.16 -29.19
N GLU A 298 22.05 3.08 -30.44
CA GLU A 298 21.81 4.13 -31.45
C GLU A 298 20.32 4.28 -31.76
N GLN A 299 19.60 3.18 -31.94
CA GLN A 299 18.14 3.19 -32.15
C GLN A 299 17.40 3.77 -30.94
N LEU A 300 17.88 3.52 -29.72
CA LEU A 300 17.30 4.09 -28.51
C LEU A 300 17.59 5.59 -28.36
N TYR A 301 18.76 6.07 -28.81
CA TYR A 301 19.04 7.50 -28.86
C TYR A 301 18.24 8.22 -29.95
N GLN A 302 18.04 7.58 -31.11
CA GLN A 302 17.14 8.08 -32.17
C GLN A 302 15.70 8.19 -31.68
N LEU A 303 15.25 7.25 -30.85
CA LEU A 303 13.95 7.34 -30.19
C LEU A 303 13.88 8.58 -29.28
N ILE A 304 14.90 8.81 -28.47
CA ILE A 304 14.94 9.96 -27.56
C ILE A 304 14.95 11.27 -28.35
N SER A 305 15.75 11.38 -29.41
CA SER A 305 15.83 12.59 -30.22
C SER A 305 14.52 12.89 -30.96
N THR A 306 13.85 11.88 -31.51
CA THR A 306 12.53 12.06 -32.15
C THR A 306 11.46 12.50 -31.14
N ILE A 307 11.45 11.91 -29.94
CA ILE A 307 10.57 12.33 -28.84
C ILE A 307 10.83 13.79 -28.47
N CYS A 308 12.08 14.21 -28.31
CA CYS A 308 12.43 15.59 -27.99
C CYS A 308 12.04 16.56 -29.11
N ARG A 309 12.20 16.17 -30.38
CA ARG A 309 11.80 17.00 -31.52
C ARG A 309 10.30 17.28 -31.57
N PHE A 310 9.48 16.29 -31.24
CA PHE A 310 8.02 16.43 -31.26
C PHE A 310 7.43 16.94 -29.94
N SER A 311 8.24 17.14 -28.90
CA SER A 311 7.69 17.41 -27.57
C SER A 311 6.92 18.72 -27.49
N ASP A 312 7.36 19.74 -28.22
CA ASP A 312 6.73 21.06 -28.13
C ASP A 312 5.34 21.08 -28.81
N SER A 313 5.18 20.41 -29.96
CA SER A 313 3.87 20.26 -30.59
C SER A 313 2.92 19.36 -29.80
N LEU A 314 3.45 18.38 -29.06
CA LEU A 314 2.67 17.51 -28.18
C LEU A 314 2.20 18.19 -26.89
N LEU A 315 2.75 19.36 -26.57
CA LEU A 315 2.44 20.14 -25.37
C LEU A 315 1.42 21.27 -25.62
N GLU A 316 1.07 21.56 -26.88
CA GLU A 316 0.04 22.56 -27.21
C GLU A 316 -1.35 22.08 -26.71
N GLU A 317 -2.02 22.92 -25.92
CA GLU A 317 -3.33 22.61 -25.32
C GLU A 317 -4.46 22.96 -26.30
N ASN A 318 -5.01 21.96 -26.99
CA ASN A 318 -6.20 22.10 -27.84
C ASN A 318 -7.49 21.68 -27.11
N SER A 319 -7.38 20.74 -26.16
CA SER A 319 -8.46 20.18 -25.35
C SER A 319 -7.97 19.76 -23.95
N LEU A 320 -8.46 20.46 -22.92
CA LEU A 320 -7.99 20.29 -21.53
C LEU A 320 -8.07 18.85 -20.99
N GLU A 321 -9.07 18.04 -21.35
CA GLU A 321 -9.22 16.69 -20.81
C GLU A 321 -8.42 15.62 -21.57
N GLN A 322 -8.47 15.64 -22.90
CA GLN A 322 -7.82 14.60 -23.72
C GLN A 322 -6.30 14.81 -23.77
N ASP A 323 -5.85 16.06 -23.92
CA ASP A 323 -4.42 16.38 -23.89
C ASP A 323 -3.82 16.07 -22.53
N TYR A 324 -4.53 16.41 -21.44
CA TYR A 324 -4.08 16.09 -20.10
C TYR A 324 -4.00 14.58 -19.83
N ALA A 325 -4.97 13.79 -20.31
CA ALA A 325 -4.92 12.34 -20.22
C ALA A 325 -3.71 11.74 -20.96
N PHE A 326 -3.40 12.29 -22.14
CA PHE A 326 -2.23 11.92 -22.92
C PHE A 326 -0.93 12.29 -22.20
N GLN A 327 -0.77 13.52 -21.72
CA GLN A 327 0.41 13.99 -20.99
C GLN A 327 0.73 13.10 -19.77
N LYS A 328 -0.30 12.65 -19.02
CA LYS A 328 -0.12 11.69 -17.91
C LYS A 328 0.49 10.37 -18.38
N LYS A 329 -0.05 9.78 -19.44
CA LYS A 329 0.48 8.52 -20.02
C LYS A 329 1.87 8.71 -20.61
N PHE A 330 2.12 9.84 -21.25
CA PHE A 330 3.41 10.19 -21.80
C PHE A 330 4.49 10.29 -20.71
N CYS A 331 4.22 11.00 -19.61
CA CYS A 331 5.13 11.06 -18.46
C CYS A 331 5.39 9.68 -17.83
N GLN A 332 4.37 8.83 -17.78
CA GLN A 332 4.51 7.45 -17.31
C GLN A 332 5.45 6.66 -18.23
N PHE A 333 5.25 6.73 -19.55
CA PHE A 333 6.14 6.11 -20.53
C PHE A 333 7.58 6.54 -20.32
N LEU A 334 7.85 7.85 -20.32
CA LEU A 334 9.20 8.40 -20.18
C LEU A 334 9.88 7.92 -18.89
N THR A 335 9.14 7.91 -17.78
CA THR A 335 9.66 7.46 -16.49
C THR A 335 9.92 5.96 -16.45
N ILE A 336 9.05 5.14 -17.03
CA ILE A 336 9.24 3.68 -17.09
C ILE A 336 10.42 3.34 -18.01
N PHE A 337 10.44 3.93 -19.20
CA PHE A 337 11.47 3.73 -20.21
C PHE A 337 12.86 4.05 -19.65
N THR A 338 13.02 5.19 -18.99
CA THR A 338 14.29 5.62 -18.40
C THR A 338 14.76 4.75 -17.24
N GLN A 339 13.85 4.27 -16.39
CA GLN A 339 14.20 3.37 -15.28
C GLN A 339 14.73 2.02 -15.76
N ASN A 340 14.14 1.49 -16.84
CA ASN A 340 14.56 0.23 -17.45
C ASN A 340 15.82 0.41 -18.32
N ASN A 341 16.00 1.57 -18.95
CA ASN A 341 17.14 1.89 -19.80
C ASN A 341 18.19 2.80 -19.14
N SER A 342 18.31 2.77 -17.81
CA SER A 342 19.19 3.68 -17.05
C SER A 342 20.68 3.62 -17.44
N VAL A 343 21.09 2.53 -18.11
CA VAL A 343 22.46 2.33 -18.60
C VAL A 343 22.82 3.30 -19.73
N LEU A 344 21.84 3.80 -20.49
CA LEU A 344 22.07 4.81 -21.55
C LEU A 344 22.67 6.10 -20.97
N PHE A 345 22.20 6.51 -19.79
CA PHE A 345 22.63 7.73 -19.11
C PHE A 345 23.99 7.60 -18.39
N SER A 346 24.67 6.45 -18.50
CA SER A 346 25.97 6.23 -17.88
C SER A 346 27.09 6.34 -18.92
N LYS A 347 27.93 7.39 -18.79
CA LYS A 347 29.07 7.71 -19.69
C LYS A 347 28.69 7.87 -21.17
N PRO A 348 27.91 8.91 -21.54
CA PRO A 348 27.58 9.21 -22.94
C PRO A 348 28.78 9.78 -23.73
N LYS A 349 28.81 9.53 -25.05
CA LYS A 349 29.68 10.26 -26.01
C LYS A 349 29.15 11.68 -26.26
N ASP A 350 29.92 12.58 -26.88
CA ASP A 350 29.55 14.00 -27.01
C ASP A 350 28.25 14.24 -27.80
N GLU A 351 28.02 13.55 -28.92
CA GLU A 351 26.73 13.62 -29.65
C GLU A 351 25.55 13.15 -28.78
N GLN A 352 25.79 12.14 -27.92
CA GLN A 352 24.77 11.59 -27.02
C GLN A 352 24.50 12.52 -25.84
N LYS A 353 25.48 13.33 -25.41
CA LYS A 353 25.29 14.33 -24.36
C LYS A 353 24.26 15.38 -24.77
N LYS A 354 24.28 15.83 -26.03
CA LYS A 354 23.30 16.79 -26.56
C LYS A 354 21.87 16.24 -26.49
N THR A 355 21.66 15.03 -27.01
CA THR A 355 20.34 14.37 -26.95
C THR A 355 19.87 14.12 -25.51
N ILE A 356 20.78 13.78 -24.60
CA ILE A 356 20.44 13.64 -23.18
C ILE A 356 20.09 14.99 -22.55
N SER A 357 20.77 16.08 -22.91
CA SER A 357 20.43 17.42 -22.42
C SER A 357 19.02 17.82 -22.83
N GLU A 358 18.69 17.71 -24.12
CA GLU A 358 17.34 18.00 -24.64
C GLU A 358 16.26 17.16 -23.92
N PHE A 359 16.57 15.89 -23.64
CA PHE A 359 15.68 15.01 -22.89
C PHE A 359 15.51 15.42 -21.42
N LEU A 360 16.59 15.88 -20.77
CA LEU A 360 16.54 16.37 -19.41
C LEU A 360 15.73 17.67 -19.31
N ASP A 361 15.83 18.54 -20.31
CA ASP A 361 15.02 19.77 -20.41
C ASP A 361 13.54 19.45 -20.58
N LEU A 362 13.21 18.43 -21.40
CA LEU A 362 11.84 17.91 -21.51
C LEU A 362 11.31 17.39 -20.17
N MET A 363 12.12 16.64 -19.41
CA MET A 363 11.73 16.17 -18.09
C MET A 363 11.61 17.31 -17.07
N LEU A 364 12.36 18.40 -17.23
CA LEU A 364 12.19 19.64 -16.45
C LEU A 364 10.88 20.35 -16.78
N LYS A 365 10.51 20.46 -18.07
CA LYS A 365 9.20 21.01 -18.50
C LYS A 365 8.04 20.29 -17.79
N PHE A 366 8.03 18.96 -17.79
CA PHE A 366 7.00 18.17 -17.07
C PHE A 366 7.09 18.26 -15.54
N SER A 367 8.27 18.51 -14.98
CA SER A 367 8.43 18.72 -13.54
C SER A 367 7.82 20.05 -13.08
N ASN A 368 7.95 21.08 -13.93
CA ASN A 368 7.38 22.43 -13.75
C ASN A 368 5.88 22.52 -14.05
N HIS A 369 5.33 21.60 -14.82
CA HIS A 369 3.91 21.56 -15.19
C HIS A 369 2.98 21.82 -13.99
N SER A 370 1.96 22.66 -14.16
CA SER A 370 1.04 23.11 -13.10
C SER A 370 0.40 21.95 -12.32
N SER A 371 -0.04 20.90 -13.02
CA SER A 371 -0.52 19.65 -12.40
C SER A 371 0.50 18.97 -11.48
N LEU A 372 0.09 18.74 -10.23
CA LEU A 372 0.84 17.93 -9.27
C LEU A 372 0.90 16.45 -9.64
N MET A 373 -0.10 15.93 -10.37
CA MET A 373 -0.15 14.53 -10.79
C MET A 373 0.92 14.23 -11.84
N VAL A 374 1.07 15.10 -12.83
CA VAL A 374 2.10 15.00 -13.89
C VAL A 374 3.49 15.04 -13.27
N SER A 375 3.76 16.03 -12.42
CA SER A 375 5.03 16.13 -11.69
C SER A 375 5.30 14.87 -10.84
N SER A 376 4.26 14.28 -10.23
CA SER A 376 4.40 13.04 -9.44
C SER A 376 4.85 11.81 -10.23
N PHE A 377 4.53 11.75 -11.53
CA PHE A 377 5.01 10.69 -12.42
C PHE A 377 6.48 10.85 -12.76
N VAL A 378 6.99 12.08 -12.83
CA VAL A 378 8.38 12.41 -13.16
C VAL A 378 9.33 12.28 -11.96
N LEU A 379 8.88 12.51 -10.72
CA LEU A 379 9.77 12.41 -9.54
C LEU A 379 10.56 11.07 -9.42
N PRO A 380 9.97 9.89 -9.67
CA PRO A 380 10.70 8.64 -9.68
C PRO A 380 11.86 8.60 -10.68
N PHE A 381 11.76 9.31 -11.82
CA PHE A 381 12.84 9.46 -12.79
C PHE A 381 14.04 10.17 -12.16
N TRP A 382 13.85 11.37 -11.60
CA TRP A 382 14.93 12.14 -10.96
C TRP A 382 15.61 11.36 -9.84
N ILE A 383 14.81 10.73 -8.97
CA ILE A 383 15.31 9.88 -7.87
C ILE A 383 16.14 8.69 -8.39
N HIS A 384 15.78 8.12 -9.53
CA HIS A 384 16.47 6.96 -10.10
C HIS A 384 17.80 7.36 -10.75
N ILE A 385 17.76 8.37 -11.63
CA ILE A 385 18.93 8.82 -12.38
C ILE A 385 19.97 9.43 -11.46
N LEU A 386 19.56 10.35 -10.57
CA LEU A 386 20.47 10.98 -9.61
C LEU A 386 21.07 9.98 -8.63
N ARG A 387 20.57 8.74 -8.49
CA ARG A 387 21.28 7.71 -7.73
C ARG A 387 22.36 7.01 -8.55
N LYS A 388 22.07 6.67 -9.80
CA LYS A 388 22.90 5.77 -10.61
C LYS A 388 24.02 6.46 -11.38
N THR A 389 23.89 7.73 -11.76
CA THR A 389 24.81 8.37 -12.71
C THR A 389 25.33 9.73 -12.23
N SER A 390 26.50 10.12 -12.71
CA SER A 390 26.99 11.51 -12.73
C SER A 390 26.63 12.06 -14.10
N LEU A 391 25.68 13.00 -14.15
CA LEU A 391 24.86 13.24 -15.34
C LEU A 391 25.60 13.93 -16.49
N LEU A 392 26.35 15.01 -16.24
CA LEU A 392 26.96 15.86 -17.27
C LEU A 392 28.23 16.57 -16.74
N ASP A 393 28.86 17.39 -17.59
CA ASP A 393 29.97 18.31 -17.28
C ASP A 393 29.54 19.36 -16.21
N GLN A 394 30.49 19.91 -15.44
CA GLN A 394 30.19 20.65 -14.19
C GLN A 394 29.21 21.82 -14.36
N GLU A 395 29.32 22.61 -15.43
CA GLU A 395 28.51 23.83 -15.63
C GLU A 395 27.05 23.54 -16.01
N SER A 396 26.81 22.64 -16.98
CA SER A 396 25.45 22.24 -17.36
C SER A 396 24.73 21.48 -16.24
N THR A 397 25.46 20.72 -15.43
CA THR A 397 24.89 20.17 -14.20
C THR A 397 24.44 21.26 -13.23
N ASN A 398 25.15 22.37 -13.09
CA ASN A 398 24.77 23.42 -12.13
C ASN A 398 23.47 24.12 -12.53
N GLN A 399 23.29 24.45 -13.82
CA GLN A 399 22.04 25.04 -14.32
C GLN A 399 20.85 24.09 -14.12
N LEU A 400 21.02 22.82 -14.49
CA LEU A 400 20.00 21.80 -14.30
C LEU A 400 19.65 21.60 -12.81
N LEU A 401 20.66 21.60 -11.93
CA LEU A 401 20.44 21.51 -10.49
C LEU A 401 19.67 22.72 -9.95
N SER A 402 19.98 23.95 -10.39
CA SER A 402 19.21 25.15 -10.02
C SER A 402 17.74 24.99 -10.38
N ASN A 403 17.45 24.60 -11.62
CA ASN A 403 16.07 24.37 -12.09
C ASN A 403 15.36 23.28 -11.26
N ILE A 404 16.08 22.24 -10.84
CA ILE A 404 15.53 21.20 -9.96
C ILE A 404 15.15 21.77 -8.59
N PHE A 405 15.99 22.60 -7.99
CA PHE A 405 15.69 23.24 -6.71
C PHE A 405 14.50 24.19 -6.83
N ASP A 406 14.44 25.00 -7.89
CA ASP A 406 13.39 25.99 -8.10
C ASP A 406 12.02 25.32 -8.24
N PHE A 407 11.88 24.27 -9.07
CA PHE A 407 10.61 23.55 -9.16
C PHE A 407 10.27 22.84 -7.84
N SER A 408 11.27 22.31 -7.14
CA SER A 408 11.03 21.60 -5.89
C SER A 408 10.43 22.53 -4.84
N LEU A 409 10.83 23.80 -4.81
CA LEU A 409 10.25 24.82 -3.94
C LEU A 409 8.80 25.09 -4.30
N ILE A 410 8.52 25.43 -5.56
CA ILE A 410 7.17 25.72 -6.07
C ILE A 410 6.22 24.56 -5.72
N LYS A 411 6.67 23.30 -5.90
CA LYS A 411 5.85 22.11 -5.63
C LYS A 411 5.78 21.71 -4.15
N LEU A 412 6.69 22.18 -3.29
CA LEU A 412 6.65 21.97 -1.84
C LEU A 412 5.71 22.95 -1.13
N VAL A 413 5.42 24.11 -1.73
CA VAL A 413 4.36 25.01 -1.25
C VAL A 413 3.03 24.27 -1.33
N LYS A 414 2.31 24.18 -0.20
CA LYS A 414 1.00 23.51 -0.18
C LYS A 414 -0.01 24.41 -0.90
N VAL A 415 -0.66 23.86 -1.92
CA VAL A 415 -1.81 24.47 -2.58
C VAL A 415 -3.08 24.07 -1.80
N ASN A 416 -3.99 25.02 -1.56
CA ASN A 416 -5.25 24.76 -0.88
C ASN A 416 -6.24 24.07 -1.83
N PHE A 417 -7.11 23.22 -1.26
CA PHE A 417 -8.20 22.61 -2.02
C PHE A 417 -9.38 23.60 -2.08
N GLU A 418 -9.30 24.55 -3.00
CA GLU A 418 -10.32 25.59 -3.19
C GLU A 418 -10.74 25.62 -4.66
N GLU A 419 -12.01 25.95 -4.92
CA GLU A 419 -12.56 26.10 -6.28
C GLU A 419 -12.04 27.37 -6.99
N ASN A 420 -11.37 28.26 -6.26
CA ASN A 420 -10.87 29.52 -6.79
C ASN A 420 -9.78 29.31 -7.87
N GLU A 421 -10.00 29.92 -9.04
CA GLU A 421 -9.15 29.77 -10.24
C GLU A 421 -7.80 30.49 -10.19
N THR A 422 -7.47 31.19 -9.10
CA THR A 422 -6.27 32.04 -9.01
C THR A 422 -4.97 31.26 -9.20
N ASN A 423 -4.95 29.97 -8.88
CA ASN A 423 -3.80 29.10 -9.12
C ASN A 423 -4.11 28.05 -10.21
N PRO A 424 -3.33 27.99 -11.32
CA PRO A 424 -3.55 27.02 -12.39
C PRO A 424 -3.48 25.56 -11.91
N ALA A 425 -2.79 25.28 -10.79
CA ALA A 425 -2.75 23.94 -10.20
C ALA A 425 -4.13 23.47 -9.69
N ASN A 426 -5.02 24.38 -9.26
CA ASN A 426 -6.34 24.03 -8.72
C ASN A 426 -7.25 23.39 -9.78
N LYS A 427 -7.17 23.87 -11.04
CA LYS A 427 -7.92 23.31 -12.18
C LYS A 427 -7.62 21.81 -12.33
N TYR A 428 -6.35 21.43 -12.25
CA TYR A 428 -5.92 20.03 -12.34
C TYR A 428 -6.24 19.20 -11.10
N ILE A 429 -6.20 19.80 -9.91
CA ILE A 429 -6.57 19.12 -8.66
C ILE A 429 -8.05 18.70 -8.68
N MET A 430 -8.94 19.55 -9.19
CA MET A 430 -10.37 19.24 -9.30
C MET A 430 -10.66 18.15 -10.35
N ILE A 431 -9.85 18.05 -11.41
CA ILE A 431 -9.94 16.95 -12.38
C ILE A 431 -9.49 15.63 -11.74
N ASP A 432 -8.41 15.65 -10.94
CA ASP A 432 -7.81 14.42 -10.41
C ASP A 432 -8.46 13.91 -9.12
N PHE A 433 -9.01 14.78 -8.26
CA PHE A 433 -9.48 14.44 -6.92
C PHE A 433 -10.92 14.89 -6.69
N LEU A 434 -11.74 14.01 -6.12
CA LEU A 434 -13.14 14.30 -5.79
C LEU A 434 -13.32 14.81 -4.35
N ILE A 435 -12.38 14.49 -3.46
CA ILE A 435 -12.49 14.77 -2.01
C ILE A 435 -11.15 15.29 -1.51
N GLU A 436 -11.17 16.30 -0.62
CA GLU A 436 -9.97 16.89 -0.02
C GLU A 436 -9.11 15.85 0.72
N SER A 437 -9.73 14.87 1.40
CA SER A 437 -9.01 13.81 2.11
C SER A 437 -8.13 12.96 1.18
N GLU A 438 -8.61 12.65 -0.04
CA GLU A 438 -7.82 11.95 -1.07
C GLU A 438 -6.63 12.79 -1.51
N PHE A 439 -6.85 14.10 -1.71
CA PHE A 439 -5.79 15.05 -2.07
C PHE A 439 -4.73 15.15 -0.97
N ILE A 440 -5.12 15.25 0.31
CA ILE A 440 -4.20 15.32 1.43
C ILE A 440 -3.36 14.03 1.53
N GLU A 441 -3.95 12.84 1.35
CA GLU A 441 -3.20 11.57 1.35
C GLU A 441 -2.19 11.54 0.20
N PHE A 442 -2.62 11.92 -1.01
CA PHE A 442 -1.75 12.02 -2.18
C PHE A 442 -0.60 13.01 -1.96
N TYR A 443 -0.90 14.23 -1.52
CA TYR A 443 0.09 15.29 -1.31
C TYR A 443 1.10 14.89 -0.22
N LYS A 444 0.67 14.21 0.84
CA LYS A 444 1.58 13.62 1.85
C LYS A 444 2.56 12.63 1.21
N MET A 445 2.11 11.76 0.31
CA MET A 445 2.99 10.82 -0.41
C MET A 445 3.92 11.52 -1.40
N TYR A 446 3.40 12.51 -2.12
CA TYR A 446 4.15 13.32 -3.09
C TYR A 446 5.27 14.11 -2.40
N ARG A 447 4.96 14.83 -1.32
CA ARG A 447 5.93 15.58 -0.51
C ARG A 447 7.04 14.69 0.06
N LYS A 448 6.71 13.46 0.51
CA LYS A 448 7.72 12.48 0.96
C LYS A 448 8.70 12.10 -0.16
N LYS A 449 8.27 12.03 -1.42
CA LYS A 449 9.15 11.77 -2.56
C LYS A 449 10.02 12.98 -2.91
N LEU A 450 9.46 14.19 -2.90
CA LEU A 450 10.21 15.44 -3.11
C LEU A 450 11.32 15.61 -2.06
N VAL A 451 11.01 15.40 -0.78
CA VAL A 451 12.01 15.43 0.30
C VAL A 451 13.11 14.39 0.06
N LYS A 452 12.76 13.20 -0.44
CA LYS A 452 13.74 12.16 -0.80
C LYS A 452 14.63 12.57 -1.98
N LEU A 453 14.12 13.35 -2.93
CA LEU A 453 14.90 13.91 -4.03
C LEU A 453 15.93 14.91 -3.48
N LEU A 454 15.50 15.87 -2.66
CA LEU A 454 16.38 16.84 -2.01
C LEU A 454 17.48 16.18 -1.15
N GLN A 455 17.14 15.11 -0.43
CA GLN A 455 18.11 14.30 0.33
C GLN A 455 19.21 13.68 -0.55
N ILE A 456 18.87 13.23 -1.77
CA ILE A 456 19.84 12.66 -2.72
C ILE A 456 20.72 13.76 -3.30
N LEU A 457 20.14 14.92 -3.62
CA LEU A 457 20.87 16.09 -4.09
C LEU A 457 21.88 16.58 -3.04
N GLY A 458 21.44 16.73 -1.79
CA GLY A 458 22.32 17.06 -0.66
C GLY A 458 23.44 16.03 -0.45
N GLN A 459 23.20 14.74 -0.74
CA GLN A 459 24.24 13.71 -0.64
C GLN A 459 25.29 13.78 -1.78
N LYS A 460 24.89 14.16 -3.00
CA LYS A 460 25.77 14.19 -4.17
C LYS A 460 26.45 15.53 -4.41
N TYR A 461 25.73 16.64 -4.22
CA TYR A 461 26.18 18.01 -4.49
C TYR A 461 25.99 18.89 -3.24
N PRO A 462 26.66 18.60 -2.12
CA PRO A 462 26.33 19.20 -0.84
C PRO A 462 26.60 20.72 -0.79
N LEU A 463 27.68 21.21 -1.40
CA LEU A 463 28.05 22.63 -1.41
C LEU A 463 27.04 23.46 -2.20
N PHE A 464 26.77 23.03 -3.44
CA PHE A 464 25.83 23.70 -4.32
C PHE A 464 24.41 23.72 -3.74
N SER A 465 23.94 22.58 -3.23
CA SER A 465 22.60 22.47 -2.63
C SER A 465 22.41 23.40 -1.44
N LEU A 466 23.41 23.49 -0.56
CA LEU A 466 23.35 24.33 0.64
C LEU A 466 23.37 25.81 0.28
N ASN A 467 24.29 26.24 -0.58
CA ASN A 467 24.39 27.65 -0.99
C ASN A 467 23.13 28.11 -1.74
N ARG A 468 22.60 27.31 -2.69
CA ARG A 468 21.37 27.68 -3.41
C ARG A 468 20.19 27.83 -2.47
N TRP A 469 20.01 26.90 -1.53
CA TRP A 469 18.87 26.95 -0.60
C TRP A 469 19.00 28.06 0.46
N LEU A 470 20.23 28.42 0.86
CA LEU A 470 20.49 29.59 1.71
C LEU A 470 20.25 30.91 0.98
N ASN A 471 20.62 31.01 -0.30
CA ASN A 471 20.34 32.21 -1.10
C ASN A 471 18.82 32.43 -1.23
N ILE A 472 18.06 31.36 -1.48
CA ILE A 472 16.60 31.43 -1.58
C ILE A 472 15.97 31.83 -0.24
N LEU A 473 16.53 31.40 0.89
CA LEU A 473 16.14 31.93 2.19
C LEU A 473 16.42 33.43 2.27
N GLY A 474 17.63 33.86 1.91
CA GLY A 474 18.01 35.28 1.89
C GLY A 474 17.05 36.13 1.07
N GLU A 475 16.78 35.72 -0.18
CA GLU A 475 15.83 36.37 -1.09
C GLU A 475 14.42 36.46 -0.50
N ALA A 476 13.94 35.39 0.16
CA ALA A 476 12.62 35.38 0.79
C ALA A 476 12.52 36.37 1.98
N PHE A 477 13.60 36.58 2.72
CA PHE A 477 13.63 37.53 3.84
C PHE A 477 13.91 38.97 3.36
N GLU A 478 14.75 39.19 2.36
CA GLU A 478 15.04 40.52 1.79
C GLU A 478 13.83 41.09 1.03
N GLY A 479 13.12 40.27 0.24
CA GLY A 479 11.90 40.68 -0.46
C GLY A 479 10.74 41.07 0.47
N SER A 480 10.78 40.65 1.74
CA SER A 480 9.77 41.01 2.75
C SER A 480 9.92 42.43 3.30
N ALA A 481 11.02 43.12 3.00
CA ALA A 481 11.28 44.48 3.48
C ALA A 481 10.70 45.58 2.56
N GLN A 482 10.30 45.26 1.33
CA GLN A 482 9.91 46.27 0.33
C GLN A 482 8.47 46.17 -0.20
N ASP A 483 7.80 45.02 -0.11
CA ASP A 483 6.40 44.90 -0.54
C ASP A 483 5.53 44.12 0.46
N SER A 484 4.29 44.57 0.63
CA SER A 484 3.25 44.04 1.51
C SER A 484 2.67 42.68 1.08
N SER A 485 3.51 41.78 0.55
CA SER A 485 3.18 40.36 0.42
C SER A 485 4.07 39.56 1.37
N PHE A 486 3.60 39.40 2.61
CA PHE A 486 4.23 38.48 3.58
C PHE A 486 4.55 37.15 2.88
N VAL A 487 5.79 36.65 3.02
CA VAL A 487 6.14 35.27 2.64
C VAL A 487 5.05 34.38 3.21
N SER A 488 4.33 33.65 2.38
CA SER A 488 3.21 32.84 2.88
C SER A 488 3.73 31.79 3.86
N TYR A 489 2.95 31.45 4.89
CA TYR A 489 3.29 30.35 5.82
C TYR A 489 3.67 29.06 5.08
N ASN A 490 3.01 28.79 3.95
CA ASN A 490 3.26 27.62 3.11
C ASN A 490 4.64 27.66 2.43
N GLN A 491 5.14 28.83 2.03
CA GLN A 491 6.50 29.01 1.50
C GLN A 491 7.55 28.82 2.60
N MET A 492 7.38 29.41 3.78
CA MET A 492 8.30 29.21 4.90
C MET A 492 8.37 27.75 5.34
N LYS A 493 7.23 27.05 5.36
CA LYS A 493 7.17 25.62 5.66
C LYS A 493 7.85 24.77 4.59
N ALA A 494 7.81 25.17 3.32
CA ALA A 494 8.52 24.50 2.24
C ALA A 494 10.03 24.67 2.38
N LEU A 495 10.49 25.90 2.65
CA LEU A 495 11.89 26.24 2.87
C LEU A 495 12.49 25.47 4.05
N SER A 496 11.79 25.48 5.19
CA SER A 496 12.21 24.76 6.40
C SER A 496 12.41 23.26 6.15
N LEU A 497 11.47 22.60 5.45
CA LEU A 497 11.62 21.19 5.11
C LEU A 497 12.76 20.91 4.12
N GLY A 498 13.00 21.79 3.16
CA GLY A 498 14.08 21.59 2.20
C GLY A 498 15.45 21.64 2.84
N ILE A 499 15.67 22.60 3.75
CA ILE A 499 16.91 22.71 4.53
C ILE A 499 17.14 21.47 5.38
N GLN A 500 16.11 21.04 6.10
CA GLN A 500 16.15 19.81 6.88
C GLN A 500 16.50 18.59 6.01
N ALA A 501 15.89 18.49 4.82
CA ALA A 501 16.13 17.39 3.89
C ALA A 501 17.59 17.37 3.42
N ILE A 502 18.11 18.51 2.97
CA ILE A 502 19.47 18.67 2.48
C ILE A 502 20.48 18.36 3.59
N LEU A 503 20.34 18.99 4.76
CA LEU A 503 21.28 18.83 5.89
C LEU A 503 21.28 17.42 6.48
N SER A 504 20.14 16.73 6.51
CA SER A 504 20.02 15.37 7.09
C SER A 504 20.95 14.32 6.48
N ARG A 505 21.43 14.53 5.24
CA ARG A 505 22.29 13.59 4.51
C ARG A 505 23.72 14.08 4.29
N ILE A 506 24.01 15.34 4.61
CA ILE A 506 25.34 15.95 4.49
C ILE A 506 26.27 15.49 5.63
N SER A 507 25.71 15.08 6.77
CA SER A 507 26.47 14.68 7.98
C SER A 507 27.48 13.54 7.77
N ASN A 508 27.24 12.62 6.83
CA ASN A 508 28.13 11.48 6.58
C ASN A 508 29.40 11.82 5.76
N LYS A 509 29.54 13.06 5.26
CA LYS A 509 30.71 13.54 4.50
C LYS A 509 31.25 14.91 4.99
N LYS A 510 30.99 15.29 6.26
CA LYS A 510 31.43 16.57 6.86
C LYS A 510 32.91 16.91 6.57
N ARG A 511 33.80 15.90 6.61
CA ARG A 511 35.26 16.03 6.39
C ARG A 511 35.68 16.60 5.02
N GLN A 512 34.84 16.51 3.99
CA GLN A 512 35.16 17.08 2.66
C GLN A 512 34.74 18.55 2.52
N MET A 513 33.78 19.04 3.30
CA MET A 513 33.27 20.42 3.20
C MET A 513 34.03 21.44 4.05
N TYR A 514 34.73 21.01 5.10
CA TYR A 514 35.63 21.86 5.89
C TYR A 514 36.80 22.48 5.08
N LYS A 515 37.03 22.04 3.84
CA LYS A 515 37.99 22.67 2.94
C LYS A 515 37.51 24.00 2.33
N VAL A 516 36.22 24.37 2.47
CA VAL A 516 35.64 25.58 1.87
C VAL A 516 35.07 26.49 2.98
N GLN A 517 35.93 27.34 3.55
CA GLN A 517 35.61 28.27 4.65
C GLN A 517 34.40 29.19 4.36
N GLN A 518 34.20 29.61 3.10
CA GLN A 518 33.07 30.47 2.67
C GLN A 518 31.67 29.90 2.97
N SER A 519 31.49 28.58 2.93
CA SER A 519 30.17 27.97 3.18
C SER A 519 29.72 28.07 4.63
N ILE A 520 30.67 28.03 5.57
CA ILE A 520 30.43 28.17 7.01
C ILE A 520 30.04 29.63 7.34
N GLU A 521 30.67 30.61 6.67
CA GLU A 521 30.33 32.02 6.85
C GLU A 521 28.92 32.35 6.36
N ASN A 522 28.48 31.78 5.22
CA ASN A 522 27.11 31.98 4.73
C ASN A 522 26.07 31.37 5.67
N VAL A 523 26.35 30.20 6.26
CA VAL A 523 25.48 29.61 7.29
C VAL A 523 25.40 30.51 8.53
N LYS A 524 26.53 31.07 8.98
CA LYS A 524 26.55 31.99 10.14
C LYS A 524 25.79 33.28 9.88
N LYS A 525 25.95 33.86 8.69
CA LYS A 525 25.14 35.02 8.26
C LYS A 525 23.66 34.69 8.34
N ALA A 526 23.24 33.55 7.77
CA ALA A 526 21.85 33.12 7.83
C ALA A 526 21.34 32.88 9.26
N VAL A 527 22.15 32.28 10.15
CA VAL A 527 21.79 32.08 11.56
C VAL A 527 21.63 33.42 12.29
N ASN A 528 22.57 34.36 12.10
CA ASN A 528 22.48 35.68 12.72
C ASN A 528 21.25 36.46 12.23
N TYR A 529 20.96 36.43 10.93
CA TYR A 529 19.76 37.05 10.37
C TYR A 529 18.47 36.47 10.95
N LEU A 530 18.40 35.14 11.09
CA LEU A 530 17.23 34.46 11.66
C LEU A 530 17.05 34.73 13.16
N LEU A 531 18.14 34.94 13.91
CA LEU A 531 18.08 35.31 15.33
C LEU A 531 17.65 36.78 15.53
N THR A 532 17.95 37.67 14.58
CA THR A 532 17.53 39.08 14.63
C THR A 532 16.10 39.32 14.15
N PHE A 533 15.49 38.36 13.45
CA PHE A 533 14.16 38.53 12.86
C PHE A 533 13.05 38.35 13.91
N GLN A 534 12.27 39.40 14.14
CA GLN A 534 11.17 39.40 15.12
C GLN A 534 9.82 39.22 14.40
N THR A 535 9.03 38.22 14.82
CA THR A 535 7.66 38.01 14.33
C THR A 535 6.71 37.64 15.46
N THR A 536 5.46 38.05 15.34
CA THR A 536 4.37 37.72 16.29
C THR A 536 3.57 36.48 15.88
N ASP A 537 3.72 35.98 14.63
CA ASP A 537 2.96 34.80 14.18
C ASP A 537 3.59 33.49 14.70
N PRO A 538 2.87 32.72 15.56
CA PRO A 538 3.33 31.44 16.11
C PRO A 538 3.76 30.42 15.06
N LYS A 539 3.08 30.40 13.91
CA LYS A 539 3.31 29.40 12.87
C LYS A 539 4.61 29.67 12.12
N PHE A 540 5.02 30.92 12.00
CA PHE A 540 6.29 31.32 11.38
C PHE A 540 7.47 31.07 12.31
N LEU A 541 7.35 31.46 13.58
CA LEU A 541 8.36 31.18 14.61
C LEU A 541 8.69 29.68 14.69
N ALA A 542 7.67 28.83 14.64
CA ALA A 542 7.84 27.37 14.59
C ALA A 542 8.70 26.88 13.41
N GLN A 543 8.63 27.53 12.23
CA GLN A 543 9.47 27.18 11.09
C GLN A 543 10.90 27.72 11.23
N ILE A 544 11.05 28.91 11.81
CA ILE A 544 12.36 29.53 12.09
C ILE A 544 13.16 28.67 13.08
N PHE A 545 12.56 28.24 14.19
CA PHE A 545 13.23 27.36 15.17
C PHE A 545 13.72 26.07 14.52
N SER A 546 12.90 25.47 13.67
CA SER A 546 13.23 24.27 12.90
C SER A 546 14.44 24.48 11.95
N ILE A 547 14.56 25.67 11.35
CA ILE A 547 15.70 26.03 10.50
C ILE A 547 16.95 26.27 11.36
N LEU A 548 16.84 27.07 12.42
CA LEU A 548 17.93 27.40 13.34
C LEU A 548 18.57 26.12 13.92
N THR A 549 17.76 25.21 14.43
CA THR A 549 18.24 23.93 14.97
C THR A 549 18.96 23.11 13.90
N SER A 550 18.42 23.05 12.69
CA SER A 550 19.02 22.27 11.60
C SER A 550 20.38 22.82 11.17
N LEU A 551 20.53 24.15 11.12
CA LEU A 551 21.79 24.83 10.83
C LEU A 551 22.79 24.71 11.99
N CYS A 552 22.32 24.76 13.23
CA CYS A 552 23.15 24.57 14.43
C CYS A 552 23.80 23.17 14.45
N LEU A 553 23.02 22.11 14.20
CA LEU A 553 23.50 20.72 14.05
C LEU A 553 24.46 20.49 12.86
N PHE A 554 24.63 21.51 12.00
CA PHE A 554 25.61 21.48 10.93
C PHE A 554 26.96 22.11 11.36
N LEU A 555 26.96 23.11 12.26
CA LEU A 555 28.14 23.90 12.62
C LEU A 555 29.11 23.22 13.60
N ASN A 556 28.65 22.23 14.39
CA ASN A 556 29.38 21.24 15.22
C ASN A 556 30.62 21.61 16.07
N GLU A 557 31.18 22.81 16.02
CA GLU A 557 32.49 23.08 16.65
C GLU A 557 32.56 24.38 17.48
N LYS A 558 31.52 25.22 17.53
CA LYS A 558 31.54 26.46 18.32
C LYS A 558 30.43 26.51 19.38
N THR A 559 30.80 26.35 20.64
CA THR A 559 29.93 26.39 21.83
C THR A 559 29.14 27.69 21.99
N GLU A 560 29.66 28.82 21.51
CA GLU A 560 29.04 30.15 21.67
C GLU A 560 27.74 30.32 20.85
N GLU A 561 27.70 29.80 19.62
CA GLU A 561 26.50 29.89 18.76
C GLU A 561 25.39 28.97 19.28
N ILE A 562 25.76 27.81 19.84
CA ILE A 562 24.83 26.88 20.49
C ILE A 562 24.17 27.53 21.71
N GLN A 563 24.94 28.25 22.54
CA GLN A 563 24.42 28.95 23.72
C GLN A 563 23.41 30.05 23.35
N LYS A 564 23.71 30.86 22.32
CA LYS A 564 22.80 31.93 21.85
C LYS A 564 21.47 31.37 21.33
N ILE A 565 21.52 30.24 20.61
CA ILE A 565 20.31 29.59 20.10
C ILE A 565 19.53 28.93 21.25
N LEU A 566 20.21 28.30 22.21
CA LEU A 566 19.55 27.70 23.36
C LEU A 566 18.87 28.75 24.24
N SER A 567 19.54 29.86 24.57
CA SER A 567 18.92 30.93 25.36
C SER A 567 17.71 31.53 24.66
N HIS A 568 17.79 31.71 23.33
CA HIS A 568 16.66 32.15 22.52
C HIS A 568 15.50 31.13 22.52
N LEU A 569 15.76 29.83 22.39
CA LEU A 569 14.69 28.82 22.45
C LEU A 569 14.08 28.72 23.86
N PHE A 570 14.88 28.83 24.92
CA PHE A 570 14.40 28.82 26.31
C PHE A 570 13.50 30.03 26.61
N SER A 571 13.78 31.22 26.06
CA SER A 571 12.90 32.39 26.25
C SER A 571 11.50 32.20 25.67
N TYR A 572 11.33 31.28 24.70
CA TYR A 572 10.01 30.97 24.14
C TYR A 572 9.25 29.86 24.87
N ILE A 573 9.83 29.21 25.88
CA ILE A 573 9.12 28.21 26.70
C ILE A 573 8.12 28.88 27.65
N THR A 574 8.47 30.05 28.18
CA THR A 574 7.62 30.85 29.09
C THR A 574 6.85 31.95 28.37
N TYR A 575 6.91 31.99 27.03
CA TYR A 575 6.27 33.04 26.22
C TYR A 575 4.74 33.05 26.40
N LYS A 576 4.19 34.25 26.58
CA LYS A 576 2.76 34.57 26.67
C LYS A 576 2.48 35.79 25.78
N THR A 577 1.30 35.85 25.16
CA THR A 577 0.85 37.04 24.42
C THR A 577 0.07 37.99 25.33
N GLU A 578 -0.09 39.26 24.96
CA GLU A 578 -0.85 40.26 25.74
C GLU A 578 -2.31 39.84 26.01
N SER A 579 -2.90 39.01 25.14
CA SER A 579 -4.23 38.39 25.33
C SER A 579 -4.25 37.26 26.38
N ASP A 580 -3.12 36.57 26.59
CA ASP A 580 -2.97 35.49 27.57
C ASP A 580 -2.87 36.05 28.99
N ASP A 581 -2.39 37.29 29.16
CA ASP A 581 -2.28 37.95 30.47
C ASP A 581 -3.63 38.48 30.99
N GLN A 582 -4.59 38.76 30.10
CA GLN A 582 -5.95 39.23 30.47
C GLN A 582 -6.92 38.08 30.80
N GLN A 583 -6.74 36.89 30.22
CA GLN A 583 -7.52 35.68 30.51
C GLN A 583 -6.69 34.73 31.38
N SER A 584 -6.68 34.96 32.68
CA SER A 584 -5.79 34.35 33.69
C SER A 584 -5.78 32.82 33.82
N THR A 585 -6.38 32.04 32.92
CA THR A 585 -6.41 30.56 33.04
C THR A 585 -6.14 29.75 31.78
N LYS A 586 -6.12 30.30 30.55
CA LYS A 586 -5.92 29.48 29.33
C LYS A 586 -5.07 30.17 28.26
N LEU A 587 -3.90 29.59 27.99
CA LEU A 587 -3.03 29.98 26.86
C LEU A 587 -3.75 29.77 25.52
N THR A 588 -3.56 30.70 24.56
CA THR A 588 -4.05 30.49 23.20
C THR A 588 -3.43 29.24 22.53
N GLU A 589 -4.17 28.61 21.62
CA GLU A 589 -3.69 27.43 20.86
C GLU A 589 -2.41 27.74 20.06
N GLY A 590 -2.23 29.00 19.64
CA GLY A 590 -1.03 29.49 18.98
C GLY A 590 0.19 29.48 19.91
N THR A 591 0.05 30.06 21.10
CA THR A 591 1.09 30.13 22.13
C THR A 591 1.53 28.73 22.58
N GLN A 592 0.56 27.82 22.84
CA GLN A 592 0.87 26.44 23.22
C GLN A 592 1.69 25.71 22.15
N LYS A 593 1.33 25.87 20.87
CA LYS A 593 2.05 25.25 19.75
C LYS A 593 3.47 25.78 19.60
N ILE A 594 3.72 27.08 19.84
CA ILE A 594 5.09 27.62 19.83
C ILE A 594 5.91 27.00 20.96
N ARG A 595 5.38 27.01 22.19
CA ARG A 595 6.09 26.53 23.37
C ARG A 595 6.45 25.04 23.25
N ILE A 596 5.50 24.22 22.80
CA ILE A 596 5.75 22.81 22.45
C ILE A 596 6.84 22.73 21.38
N LYS A 597 6.75 23.53 20.31
CA LYS A 597 7.75 23.51 19.24
C LYS A 597 9.14 23.92 19.70
N ALA A 598 9.26 24.92 20.57
CA ALA A 598 10.53 25.32 21.17
C ALA A 598 11.13 24.16 21.98
N SER A 599 10.31 23.48 22.81
CA SER A 599 10.75 22.31 23.57
C SER A 599 11.20 21.13 22.68
N GLU A 600 10.53 20.90 21.53
CA GLU A 600 10.93 19.88 20.55
C GLU A 600 12.29 20.20 19.91
N GLU A 601 12.53 21.46 19.58
CA GLU A 601 13.78 21.89 18.95
C GLU A 601 14.95 21.88 19.95
N ILE A 602 14.71 22.20 21.23
CA ILE A 602 15.69 22.01 22.32
C ILE A 602 16.06 20.54 22.46
N LEU A 603 15.06 19.63 22.47
CA LEU A 603 15.30 18.20 22.52
C LEU A 603 16.17 17.75 21.33
N ARG A 604 15.87 18.24 20.13
CA ARG A 604 16.63 17.90 18.91
C ARG A 604 18.07 18.40 18.95
N LEU A 605 18.32 19.59 19.49
CA LEU A 605 19.67 20.11 19.74
C LEU A 605 20.42 19.24 20.75
N CYS A 606 19.78 18.92 21.87
CA CYS A 606 20.36 18.10 22.93
C CYS A 606 20.72 16.68 22.44
N GLN A 607 19.90 16.06 21.60
CA GLN A 607 20.20 14.75 21.00
C GLN A 607 21.31 14.81 19.95
N GLY A 608 21.46 15.92 19.22
CA GLY A 608 22.45 16.05 18.16
C GLY A 608 23.85 16.43 18.66
N GLU A 609 23.95 17.29 19.68
CA GLU A 609 25.21 17.81 20.25
C GLU A 609 25.34 17.52 21.76
N SER A 610 24.88 16.34 22.18
CA SER A 610 24.88 15.89 23.59
C SER A 610 26.25 16.00 24.28
N LYS A 611 27.36 15.79 23.54
CA LYS A 611 28.73 15.91 24.07
C LYS A 611 29.17 17.33 24.37
N ALA A 612 28.80 18.30 23.52
CA ALA A 612 29.16 19.70 23.71
C ALA A 612 28.36 20.31 24.87
N LEU A 613 27.11 19.85 25.04
CA LEU A 613 26.18 20.33 26.05
C LEU A 613 26.36 19.71 27.44
N LEU A 614 27.18 18.67 27.56
CA LEU A 614 27.45 18.01 28.84
C LEU A 614 27.98 18.96 29.92
N LYS A 615 28.77 19.98 29.54
CA LYS A 615 29.30 20.99 30.48
C LYS A 615 28.22 21.89 31.07
N PHE A 616 27.08 22.03 30.39
CA PHE A 616 25.96 22.90 30.79
C PHE A 616 24.81 22.11 31.42
N LEU A 617 24.99 20.80 31.67
CA LEU A 617 23.97 19.95 32.28
C LEU A 617 23.49 20.44 33.66
N PRO A 618 24.34 20.99 34.56
CA PRO A 618 23.88 21.56 35.83
C PRO A 618 22.91 22.73 35.62
N ASP A 619 23.28 23.68 34.76
CA ASP A 619 22.46 24.87 34.46
C ASP A 619 21.12 24.47 33.82
N LEU A 620 21.12 23.50 32.91
CA LEU A 620 19.91 22.96 32.29
C LEU A 620 19.00 22.26 33.32
N THR A 621 19.60 21.55 34.28
CA THR A 621 18.85 20.85 35.35
C THR A 621 18.23 21.85 36.31
N GLN A 622 18.96 22.90 36.70
CA GLN A 622 18.46 23.96 37.56
C GLN A 622 17.32 24.73 36.87
N ASN A 623 17.47 25.10 35.61
CA ASN A 623 16.42 25.76 34.82
C ASN A 623 15.17 24.88 34.67
N PHE A 624 15.33 23.57 34.51
CA PHE A 624 14.19 22.66 34.48
C PHE A 624 13.48 22.57 35.83
N GLN A 625 14.22 22.52 36.94
CA GLN A 625 13.66 22.47 38.29
C GLN A 625 12.89 23.76 38.63
N THR A 626 13.42 24.93 38.29
CA THR A 626 12.74 26.22 38.52
C THR A 626 11.45 26.34 37.69
N LEU A 627 11.50 25.96 36.41
CA LEU A 627 10.31 25.96 35.54
C LEU A 627 9.23 24.97 36.02
N THR A 628 9.65 23.84 36.60
CA THR A 628 8.72 22.83 37.13
C THR A 628 8.14 23.25 38.48
N SER A 629 8.94 23.82 39.39
CA SER A 629 8.46 24.28 40.70
C SER A 629 7.44 25.41 40.58
N ASN A 630 7.59 26.27 39.57
CA ASN A 630 6.68 27.39 39.33
C ASN A 630 5.39 26.98 38.60
N GLN A 631 5.24 25.71 38.20
CA GLN A 631 4.11 25.20 37.38
C GLN A 631 3.88 26.01 36.09
N GLU A 632 4.93 26.56 35.50
CA GLU A 632 4.82 27.44 34.33
C GLU A 632 4.76 26.67 33.00
N ILE A 633 5.03 25.35 33.01
CA ILE A 633 5.17 24.49 31.82
C ILE A 633 4.02 23.50 31.64
N GLY A 634 3.65 23.25 30.38
CA GLY A 634 2.66 22.23 30.02
C GLY A 634 3.23 20.80 30.07
N ASP A 635 2.36 19.80 30.04
CA ASP A 635 2.74 18.38 30.10
C ASP A 635 3.70 17.95 28.98
N GLU A 636 3.44 18.37 27.74
CA GLU A 636 4.27 18.00 26.58
C GLU A 636 5.65 18.69 26.60
N GLU A 637 5.70 19.96 27.00
CA GLU A 637 6.93 20.74 27.16
C GLU A 637 7.83 20.10 28.22
N ARG A 638 7.24 19.77 29.37
CA ARG A 638 7.91 19.06 30.46
C ARG A 638 8.51 17.74 29.98
N ASN A 639 7.74 16.94 29.24
CA ASN A 639 8.23 15.66 28.69
C ASN A 639 9.40 15.86 27.71
N ASN A 640 9.36 16.87 26.86
CA ASN A 640 10.46 17.16 25.91
C ASN A 640 11.73 17.66 26.62
N LEU A 641 11.57 18.52 27.63
CA LEU A 641 12.70 18.99 28.43
C LEU A 641 13.33 17.85 29.25
N LEU A 642 12.53 16.98 29.87
CA LEU A 642 13.03 15.79 30.56
C LEU A 642 13.85 14.88 29.63
N LYS A 643 13.32 14.57 28.44
CA LYS A 643 14.08 13.80 27.42
C LYS A 643 15.39 14.49 27.05
N SER A 644 15.39 15.82 26.99
CA SER A 644 16.59 16.59 26.66
C SER A 644 17.68 16.40 27.73
N LEU A 645 17.31 16.48 29.02
CA LEU A 645 18.22 16.23 30.14
C LEU A 645 18.73 14.79 30.14
N VAL A 646 17.85 13.80 29.95
CA VAL A 646 18.25 12.39 29.88
C VAL A 646 19.22 12.16 28.72
N SER A 647 18.96 12.74 27.54
CA SER A 647 19.84 12.58 26.37
C SER A 647 21.26 13.15 26.57
N VAL A 648 21.39 14.29 27.26
CA VAL A 648 22.69 14.87 27.61
C VAL A 648 23.35 14.05 28.72
N SER A 649 22.58 13.59 29.71
CA SER A 649 23.09 12.75 30.80
C SER A 649 23.68 11.42 30.31
N ASN A 650 23.13 10.84 29.24
CA ASN A 650 23.62 9.58 28.65
C ASN A 650 25.08 9.69 28.17
N GLU A 651 25.52 10.87 27.69
CA GLU A 651 26.90 11.09 27.24
C GLU A 651 27.92 11.20 28.38
N SER A 652 27.48 11.41 29.63
CA SER A 652 28.39 11.34 30.79
C SER A 652 28.98 9.95 30.97
N LYS A 653 28.30 8.92 30.48
CA LYS A 653 28.72 7.51 30.55
C LYS A 653 29.14 7.10 31.98
N THR A 654 28.45 7.63 32.99
CA THR A 654 28.65 7.29 34.40
C THR A 654 27.32 6.90 35.02
N PHE A 655 27.23 5.68 35.55
CA PHE A 655 26.00 5.14 36.13
C PHE A 655 25.49 5.98 37.31
N ASN A 656 26.36 6.28 38.28
CA ASN A 656 25.98 6.97 39.52
C ASN A 656 25.39 8.38 39.27
N LEU A 657 25.98 9.16 38.36
CA LEU A 657 25.49 10.50 38.03
C LEU A 657 24.13 10.45 37.33
N GLN A 658 23.93 9.46 36.46
CA GLN A 658 22.65 9.27 35.77
C GLN A 658 21.55 8.80 36.74
N GLU A 659 21.88 7.89 37.65
CA GLU A 659 20.93 7.37 38.64
C GLU A 659 20.50 8.47 39.62
N GLN A 660 21.45 9.23 40.18
CA GLN A 660 21.17 10.33 41.11
C GLN A 660 20.33 11.44 40.46
N LEU A 661 20.62 11.80 39.21
CA LEU A 661 19.84 12.81 38.48
C LEU A 661 18.41 12.34 38.24
N LEU A 662 18.23 11.08 37.81
CA LEU A 662 16.90 10.50 37.57
C LEU A 662 16.11 10.36 38.87
N GLU A 663 16.73 9.91 39.97
CA GLU A 663 16.09 9.82 41.29
C GLU A 663 15.64 11.22 41.76
N THR A 664 16.52 12.21 41.70
CA THR A 664 16.19 13.59 42.14
C THR A 664 14.99 14.16 41.39
N ILE A 665 14.88 13.92 40.08
CA ILE A 665 13.81 14.48 39.25
C ILE A 665 12.51 13.65 39.32
N LEU A 666 12.61 12.32 39.43
CA LEU A 666 11.45 11.43 39.28
C LEU A 666 10.79 11.06 40.61
N ASN A 667 11.46 11.21 41.75
CA ASN A 667 10.90 10.80 43.05
C ASN A 667 9.53 11.45 43.36
N GLN A 668 9.35 12.72 43.00
CA GLN A 668 8.06 13.40 43.14
C GLN A 668 6.97 12.73 42.27
N TYR A 669 7.29 12.39 41.02
CA TYR A 669 6.34 11.75 40.10
C TYR A 669 6.06 10.29 40.43
N VAL A 670 7.04 9.58 41.01
CA VAL A 670 6.85 8.23 41.56
C VAL A 670 5.89 8.30 42.74
N SER A 671 6.07 9.28 43.64
CA SER A 671 5.13 9.54 44.74
C SER A 671 3.71 9.80 44.20
N ASP A 672 3.56 10.71 43.22
CA ASP A 672 2.27 11.02 42.59
C ASP A 672 1.61 9.78 41.97
N LEU A 673 2.40 8.88 41.35
CA LEU A 673 1.89 7.63 40.79
C LEU A 673 1.54 6.60 41.87
N THR A 674 2.34 6.50 42.95
CA THR A 674 2.05 5.60 44.09
C THR A 674 0.84 6.04 44.90
N GLN A 675 0.54 7.34 44.93
CA GLN A 675 -0.70 7.85 45.52
C GLN A 675 -1.96 7.43 44.74
N LEU A 676 -1.82 6.93 43.50
CA LEU A 676 -2.90 6.33 42.71
C LEU A 676 -3.19 4.86 43.09
N ASN A 677 -2.86 4.44 44.32
CA ASN A 677 -2.95 3.06 44.87
C ASN A 677 -4.37 2.45 44.96
N PHE A 678 -5.25 2.66 43.97
CA PHE A 678 -6.67 2.27 43.97
C PHE A 678 -7.01 1.02 43.13
N ILE A 679 -6.09 0.06 42.97
CA ILE A 679 -6.20 -0.90 41.85
C ILE A 679 -5.76 -2.34 42.22
N GLY A 680 -6.66 -3.32 42.10
CA GLY A 680 -6.36 -4.74 42.37
C GLY A 680 -7.51 -5.72 42.66
N GLY A 681 -8.58 -5.29 43.35
CA GLY A 681 -9.73 -6.11 43.78
C GLY A 681 -11.10 -5.75 43.16
N ASP A 682 -12.11 -6.60 43.31
CA ASP A 682 -13.44 -6.43 42.68
C ASP A 682 -14.20 -5.18 43.17
N GLU A 683 -14.04 -4.80 44.44
CA GLU A 683 -14.55 -3.54 45.01
C GLU A 683 -13.77 -2.31 44.50
N GLU A 684 -12.51 -2.49 44.14
CA GLU A 684 -11.61 -1.43 43.63
C GLU A 684 -11.88 -1.13 42.14
N ILE A 685 -12.42 -2.08 41.37
CA ILE A 685 -12.84 -1.85 39.97
C ILE A 685 -14.01 -0.85 39.92
N GLN A 686 -14.96 -0.93 40.87
CA GLN A 686 -16.05 0.05 40.95
C GLN A 686 -15.54 1.45 41.33
N GLN A 687 -14.54 1.54 42.20
CA GLN A 687 -13.85 2.80 42.53
C GLN A 687 -13.05 3.36 41.34
N PHE A 688 -12.39 2.50 40.56
CA PHE A 688 -11.69 2.89 39.34
C PHE A 688 -12.66 3.43 38.28
N VAL A 689 -13.81 2.77 38.10
CA VAL A 689 -14.91 3.20 37.21
C VAL A 689 -15.47 4.56 37.66
N SER A 690 -15.63 4.80 38.96
CA SER A 690 -16.12 6.09 39.47
C SER A 690 -15.09 7.22 39.30
N ILE A 691 -13.79 6.95 39.53
CA ILE A 691 -12.70 7.95 39.36
C ILE A 691 -12.52 8.36 37.89
N ILE A 692 -12.78 7.46 36.95
CA ILE A 692 -12.69 7.71 35.50
C ILE A 692 -13.98 8.31 34.95
N GLY A 693 -15.11 8.18 35.65
CA GLY A 693 -16.42 8.68 35.24
C GLY A 693 -17.09 7.79 34.17
N LEU A 694 -16.92 6.47 34.26
CA LEU A 694 -17.54 5.48 33.36
C LEU A 694 -19.01 5.17 33.74
N SER A 695 -19.40 5.41 34.99
CA SER A 695 -20.79 5.27 35.47
C SER A 695 -21.63 6.49 35.05
N LEU A 696 -22.04 6.52 33.79
CA LEU A 696 -22.75 7.65 33.18
C LEU A 696 -24.15 7.91 33.76
N ASN A 697 -24.76 6.93 34.45
CA ASN A 697 -26.11 7.03 35.00
C ASN A 697 -26.24 7.98 36.20
N ASN A 698 -25.13 8.48 36.76
CA ASN A 698 -25.10 9.30 37.99
C ASN A 698 -24.52 10.71 37.81
N ILE A 699 -24.26 11.19 36.58
CA ILE A 699 -23.67 12.53 36.37
C ILE A 699 -24.73 13.60 36.65
N LYS A 700 -24.52 14.38 37.72
CA LYS A 700 -25.44 15.46 38.11
C LYS A 700 -24.96 16.86 37.67
N ASN A 701 -23.66 17.06 37.42
CA ASN A 701 -23.06 18.38 37.10
C ASN A 701 -21.90 18.37 36.08
N ILE A 702 -21.74 19.46 35.31
CA ILE A 702 -20.64 19.69 34.34
C ILE A 702 -19.26 19.78 35.01
N GLN A 703 -19.20 20.24 36.26
CA GLN A 703 -17.95 20.34 37.04
C GLN A 703 -17.36 18.96 37.41
N GLU A 704 -18.21 17.95 37.64
CA GLU A 704 -17.76 16.57 37.91
C GLU A 704 -17.12 15.95 36.66
N LEU A 705 -17.69 16.20 35.48
CA LEU A 705 -17.12 15.78 34.19
C LEU A 705 -15.72 16.36 33.94
N ALA A 706 -15.49 17.62 34.32
CA ALA A 706 -14.19 18.26 34.22
C ALA A 706 -13.16 17.61 35.17
N ASN A 707 -13.57 17.23 36.38
CA ASN A 707 -12.71 16.52 37.34
C ASN A 707 -12.32 15.13 36.84
N TYR A 708 -13.27 14.35 36.30
CA TYR A 708 -12.96 13.06 35.68
C TYR A 708 -12.02 13.19 34.47
N ALA A 709 -12.20 14.21 33.63
CA ALA A 709 -11.30 14.49 32.53
C ALA A 709 -9.89 14.87 33.00
N ASN A 710 -9.77 15.63 34.08
CA ASN A 710 -8.47 15.98 34.69
C ASN A 710 -7.77 14.76 35.28
N ASN A 711 -8.49 13.85 35.94
CA ASN A 711 -7.92 12.59 36.44
C ASN A 711 -7.36 11.72 35.32
N ARG A 712 -8.13 11.57 34.23
CA ARG A 712 -7.67 10.87 33.01
C ARG A 712 -6.42 11.50 32.41
N ARG A 713 -6.37 12.84 32.33
CA ARG A 713 -5.19 13.59 31.83
C ARG A 713 -3.97 13.38 32.71
N LYS A 714 -4.11 13.45 34.05
CA LYS A 714 -3.03 13.19 35.01
C LYS A 714 -2.43 11.79 34.85
N ILE A 715 -3.27 10.76 34.73
CA ILE A 715 -2.80 9.37 34.51
C ILE A 715 -2.03 9.27 33.19
N THR A 716 -2.59 9.78 32.09
CA THR A 716 -1.92 9.71 30.78
C THR A 716 -0.63 10.53 30.75
N SER A 717 -0.57 11.70 31.39
CA SER A 717 0.64 12.53 31.41
C SER A 717 1.76 11.89 32.22
N LEU A 718 1.46 11.32 33.40
CA LEU A 718 2.42 10.55 34.19
C LEU A 718 2.95 9.32 33.44
N LEU A 719 2.07 8.53 32.82
CA LEU A 719 2.49 7.36 32.03
C LEU A 719 3.33 7.76 30.81
N THR A 720 2.98 8.86 30.15
CA THR A 720 3.77 9.39 29.02
C THR A 720 5.15 9.83 29.50
N LEU A 721 5.25 10.51 30.64
CA LEU A 721 6.52 10.91 31.25
C LEU A 721 7.41 9.69 31.51
N PHE A 722 6.90 8.68 32.20
CA PHE A 722 7.67 7.46 32.49
C PHE A 722 8.08 6.71 31.22
N TYR A 723 7.17 6.53 30.27
CA TYR A 723 7.47 5.90 28.99
C TYR A 723 8.62 6.61 28.26
N GLU A 724 8.58 7.93 28.19
CA GLU A 724 9.55 8.73 27.46
C GLU A 724 10.94 8.77 28.12
N VAL A 725 10.98 8.81 29.45
CA VAL A 725 12.23 8.70 30.22
C VAL A 725 12.83 7.30 30.09
N LEU A 726 12.02 6.25 30.24
CA LEU A 726 12.47 4.85 30.10
C LEU A 726 13.03 4.56 28.72
N LYS A 727 12.43 5.15 27.68
CA LYS A 727 12.88 5.00 26.30
C LYS A 727 14.15 5.79 26.01
N SER A 728 14.33 6.95 26.62
CA SER A 728 15.47 7.83 26.38
C SER A 728 16.71 7.46 27.20
N SER A 729 16.59 6.68 28.27
CA SER A 729 17.74 6.18 29.04
C SER A 729 18.52 5.10 28.27
N GLU A 730 19.74 5.45 27.82
CA GLU A 730 20.60 4.55 27.03
C GLU A 730 21.86 4.12 27.81
N VAL A 731 22.32 2.89 27.56
CA VAL A 731 23.59 2.38 28.09
C VAL A 731 24.66 2.48 27.00
N PRO A 732 25.93 2.83 27.32
CA PRO A 732 27.00 2.92 26.33
C PRO A 732 27.15 1.64 25.49
N LYS A 733 27.20 1.74 24.16
CA LYS A 733 27.28 0.55 23.28
C LYS A 733 28.65 -0.15 23.33
N ASN A 734 29.71 0.56 23.69
CA ASN A 734 31.07 0.04 23.77
C ASN A 734 31.32 -0.72 25.10
N PRO A 735 31.77 -1.98 25.08
CA PRO A 735 31.94 -2.77 26.31
C PRO A 735 32.99 -2.19 27.27
N LYS A 736 34.02 -1.51 26.75
CA LYS A 736 35.03 -0.82 27.57
C LYS A 736 34.50 0.44 28.25
N GLU A 737 33.51 1.10 27.66
CA GLU A 737 32.87 2.28 28.25
C GLU A 737 31.85 1.85 29.31
N LYS A 738 31.15 0.72 29.09
CA LYS A 738 30.26 0.11 30.10
C LYS A 738 30.99 -0.23 31.40
N SER A 739 32.17 -0.84 31.30
CA SER A 739 32.95 -1.25 32.47
C SER A 739 33.60 -0.07 33.19
N LYS A 740 33.97 0.99 32.46
CA LYS A 740 34.53 2.21 33.07
C LYS A 740 33.48 3.08 33.76
N GLY A 741 32.24 3.00 33.31
CA GLY A 741 31.11 3.77 33.84
C GLY A 741 30.24 3.02 34.84
N ASP A 742 30.69 1.87 35.36
CA ASP A 742 29.98 1.00 36.32
C ASP A 742 28.60 0.47 35.86
N PHE A 743 28.33 0.41 34.55
CA PHE A 743 27.09 -0.18 34.00
C PHE A 743 27.12 -1.72 33.94
N GLY A 744 28.28 -2.33 34.15
CA GLY A 744 28.50 -3.78 34.13
C GLY A 744 29.81 -4.15 33.44
N PRO A 745 30.17 -5.44 33.39
CA PRO A 745 29.30 -6.61 33.63
C PRO A 745 29.04 -6.93 35.10
N PHE A 746 27.77 -7.17 35.46
CA PHE A 746 27.36 -7.70 36.78
C PHE A 746 26.99 -9.17 36.67
N LYS A 747 27.45 -10.01 37.61
CA LYS A 747 27.15 -11.45 37.60
C LYS A 747 25.70 -11.65 38.03
N ILE A 748 24.87 -12.23 37.16
CA ILE A 748 23.49 -12.59 37.48
C ILE A 748 23.48 -13.97 38.12
N GLU A 749 23.89 -15.02 37.39
CA GLU A 749 24.11 -16.40 37.87
C GLU A 749 24.85 -17.21 36.78
N ASN A 750 25.58 -18.27 37.15
CA ASN A 750 26.25 -19.23 36.22
C ASN A 750 26.93 -18.63 34.97
N ASN A 751 28.02 -17.88 35.14
CA ASN A 751 28.81 -17.26 34.06
C ASN A 751 28.03 -16.31 33.12
N VAL A 752 26.79 -15.92 33.48
CA VAL A 752 26.02 -14.91 32.75
C VAL A 752 26.21 -13.55 33.42
N TYR A 753 26.62 -12.58 32.62
CA TYR A 753 26.83 -11.20 33.04
C TYR A 753 25.76 -10.29 32.42
N GLY A 754 25.09 -9.50 33.25
CA GLY A 754 24.10 -8.50 32.83
C GLY A 754 24.61 -7.06 32.95
N THR A 755 23.79 -6.14 32.47
CA THR A 755 24.02 -4.69 32.59
C THR A 755 22.98 -4.03 33.50
N LYS A 756 23.45 -3.17 34.42
CA LYS A 756 22.57 -2.32 35.22
C LYS A 756 22.22 -1.06 34.44
N LYS A 757 20.97 -0.64 34.56
CA LYS A 757 20.52 0.65 34.04
C LYS A 757 20.20 1.62 35.16
N PRO A 758 20.47 2.93 34.98
CA PRO A 758 20.20 3.94 36.00
C PRO A 758 18.74 3.99 36.48
N ILE A 759 17.80 3.51 35.66
CA ILE A 759 16.36 3.56 35.96
C ILE A 759 15.82 2.29 36.64
N THR A 760 16.67 1.33 36.96
CA THR A 760 16.25 -0.01 37.46
C THR A 760 15.43 0.06 38.76
N LYS A 761 15.89 0.81 39.77
CA LYS A 761 15.16 0.99 41.05
C LYS A 761 13.79 1.65 40.86
N ILE A 762 13.73 2.70 40.04
CA ILE A 762 12.50 3.43 39.74
C ILE A 762 11.53 2.52 38.98
N ALA A 763 12.02 1.73 38.03
CA ALA A 763 11.22 0.76 37.29
C ALA A 763 10.60 -0.32 38.20
N GLU A 764 11.35 -0.84 39.18
CA GLU A 764 10.84 -1.80 40.16
C GLU A 764 9.69 -1.23 41.00
N SER A 765 9.76 0.05 41.37
CA SER A 765 8.69 0.70 42.15
C SER A 765 7.40 0.92 41.35
N ILE A 766 7.51 1.14 40.04
CA ILE A 766 6.38 1.48 39.16
C ILE A 766 5.70 0.23 38.57
N LEU A 767 6.46 -0.86 38.36
CA LEU A 767 5.99 -2.07 37.68
C LEU A 767 4.69 -2.65 38.28
N PRO A 768 4.53 -2.79 39.61
CA PRO A 768 3.29 -3.32 40.20
C PRO A 768 2.07 -2.44 39.92
N ILE A 769 2.25 -1.12 39.89
CA ILE A 769 1.17 -0.14 39.66
C ILE A 769 0.68 -0.24 38.21
N ILE A 770 1.61 -0.32 37.25
CA ILE A 770 1.26 -0.47 35.83
C ILE A 770 0.54 -1.80 35.57
N ALA A 771 1.02 -2.89 36.18
CA ALA A 771 0.40 -4.20 36.03
C ALA A 771 -1.04 -4.23 36.58
N LYS A 772 -1.25 -3.64 37.76
CA LYS A 772 -2.59 -3.44 38.33
C LYS A 772 -3.50 -2.64 37.41
N LEU A 773 -3.01 -1.53 36.84
CA LEU A 773 -3.78 -0.69 35.92
C LEU A 773 -4.18 -1.45 34.63
N ILE A 774 -3.30 -2.30 34.11
CA ILE A 774 -3.63 -3.19 32.98
C ILE A 774 -4.76 -4.14 33.36
N LYS A 775 -4.64 -4.82 34.51
CA LYS A 775 -5.67 -5.74 35.02
C LYS A 775 -7.02 -5.06 35.13
N SER A 776 -7.07 -3.85 35.68
CA SER A 776 -8.33 -3.11 35.81
C SER A 776 -8.93 -2.72 34.47
N ILE A 777 -8.14 -2.27 33.49
CA ILE A 777 -8.70 -1.98 32.16
C ILE A 777 -9.12 -3.26 31.43
N HIS A 778 -8.40 -4.38 31.59
CA HIS A 778 -8.80 -5.69 31.04
C HIS A 778 -10.12 -6.20 31.63
N SER A 779 -10.30 -6.04 32.94
CA SER A 779 -11.52 -6.46 33.64
C SER A 779 -12.78 -5.74 33.15
N ILE A 780 -12.65 -4.50 32.63
CA ILE A 780 -13.77 -3.75 32.03
C ILE A 780 -14.33 -4.47 30.79
N TYR A 781 -13.49 -5.21 30.05
CA TYR A 781 -13.92 -5.96 28.87
C TYR A 781 -14.57 -7.32 29.21
N ASP A 782 -14.61 -7.73 30.48
CA ASP A 782 -15.32 -8.94 30.89
C ASP A 782 -16.84 -8.73 30.75
N PRO A 783 -17.57 -9.60 30.01
CA PRO A 783 -19.02 -9.50 29.82
C PRO A 783 -19.82 -9.28 31.11
N LYS A 784 -19.37 -9.86 32.25
CA LYS A 784 -20.06 -9.75 33.54
C LYS A 784 -20.00 -8.35 34.14
N ILE A 785 -18.87 -7.66 33.97
CA ILE A 785 -18.66 -6.29 34.47
C ILE A 785 -19.16 -5.29 33.44
N TYR A 786 -18.88 -5.55 32.16
CA TYR A 786 -19.31 -4.76 31.02
C TYR A 786 -20.84 -4.63 30.93
N GLY A 787 -21.59 -5.71 31.19
CA GLY A 787 -23.04 -5.72 31.19
C GLY A 787 -23.69 -4.94 32.34
N ASN A 788 -22.96 -4.72 33.45
CA ASN A 788 -23.45 -3.94 34.60
C ASN A 788 -23.15 -2.43 34.47
N LEU A 789 -22.18 -2.05 33.63
CA LEU A 789 -21.72 -0.67 33.48
C LEU A 789 -22.41 0.10 32.34
N PHE A 790 -22.91 -0.60 31.32
CA PHE A 790 -23.49 0.01 30.11
C PHE A 790 -24.88 -0.54 29.79
N THR A 791 -25.77 0.32 29.28
CA THR A 791 -27.06 -0.15 28.71
C THR A 791 -26.83 -1.00 27.45
N GLN A 792 -27.79 -1.85 27.05
CA GLN A 792 -27.66 -2.72 25.86
C GLN A 792 -27.25 -1.95 24.60
N GLU A 793 -27.78 -0.74 24.38
CA GLU A 793 -27.43 0.13 23.23
C GLU A 793 -25.99 0.70 23.33
N GLN A 794 -25.53 1.08 24.53
CA GLN A 794 -24.17 1.56 24.77
C GLN A 794 -23.13 0.43 24.69
N SER A 795 -23.51 -0.78 25.10
CA SER A 795 -22.68 -1.98 25.02
C SER A 795 -22.41 -2.38 23.55
N GLN A 796 -23.42 -2.24 22.68
CA GLN A 796 -23.27 -2.37 21.24
C GLN A 796 -22.39 -1.26 20.67
N TYR A 797 -22.59 -0.01 21.09
CA TYR A 797 -21.80 1.15 20.64
C TYR A 797 -20.30 1.06 21.01
N ILE A 798 -19.94 0.52 22.18
CA ILE A 798 -18.55 0.36 22.62
C ILE A 798 -17.88 -0.87 21.98
N SER A 799 -18.64 -1.94 21.72
CA SER A 799 -18.16 -3.09 20.94
C SER A 799 -17.97 -2.76 19.45
N SER A 800 -18.75 -1.80 18.93
CA SER A 800 -18.65 -1.28 17.57
C SER A 800 -17.69 -0.09 17.45
N PHE A 801 -17.26 0.53 18.56
CA PHE A 801 -16.26 1.62 18.59
C PHE A 801 -14.85 1.10 18.32
N LYS A 802 -14.64 0.61 17.10
CA LYS A 802 -13.37 0.18 16.54
C LYS A 802 -12.71 1.35 15.83
N HIS A 803 -11.65 1.88 16.45
CA HIS A 803 -10.67 2.84 15.92
C HIS A 803 -11.18 3.78 14.81
N HIS A 804 -11.75 4.91 15.21
CA HIS A 804 -11.83 6.08 14.34
C HIS A 804 -11.05 7.24 14.97
N GLU A 805 -9.76 7.35 14.61
CA GLU A 805 -9.04 8.63 14.64
C GLU A 805 -9.54 9.57 13.51
N GLU A 806 -10.23 9.07 12.50
CA GLU A 806 -10.54 9.81 11.26
C GLU A 806 -11.98 10.35 11.13
N LEU A 807 -12.92 10.04 12.03
CA LEU A 807 -14.32 10.49 11.96
C LEU A 807 -14.79 11.26 13.20
N ILE A 808 -13.96 12.14 13.74
CA ILE A 808 -14.47 13.26 14.53
C ILE A 808 -14.15 14.51 13.72
N ASP A 809 -15.18 15.21 13.25
CA ASP A 809 -15.02 16.50 12.58
C ASP A 809 -14.07 17.39 13.39
N PRO A 810 -13.17 18.14 12.72
CA PRO A 810 -12.33 19.12 13.39
C PRO A 810 -13.14 20.15 14.19
N GLU A 811 -14.41 20.39 13.82
CA GLU A 811 -15.36 21.22 14.58
C GLU A 811 -15.76 20.61 15.93
N LEU A 812 -15.85 19.28 16.04
CA LEU A 812 -16.18 18.56 17.28
C LEU A 812 -14.97 18.43 18.22
N LYS A 813 -13.74 18.47 17.71
CA LYS A 813 -12.55 18.69 18.56
C LYS A 813 -12.57 20.06 19.24
N GLY A 814 -13.17 21.07 18.59
CA GLY A 814 -13.43 22.37 19.21
C GLY A 814 -14.45 22.29 20.35
N LEU A 815 -15.52 21.52 20.18
CA LEU A 815 -16.60 21.37 21.18
C LEU A 815 -16.18 20.66 22.47
N ILE A 816 -15.23 19.71 22.42
CA ILE A 816 -14.73 19.02 23.63
C ILE A 816 -13.76 19.91 24.44
N TYR A 817 -13.23 20.99 23.84
CA TYR A 817 -12.25 21.89 24.48
C TYR A 817 -12.80 23.30 24.75
N ARG A 818 -13.90 23.71 24.09
CA ARG A 818 -14.59 24.98 24.36
C ARG A 818 -15.57 24.79 25.52
N ASN A 819 -15.15 25.26 26.70
CA ASN A 819 -16.09 25.64 27.75
C ASN A 819 -16.77 26.97 27.37
N GLU A 820 -17.42 27.03 26.21
CA GLU A 820 -18.32 28.13 25.87
C GLU A 820 -19.73 27.61 25.97
N ASN A 821 -20.59 28.39 26.61
CA ASN A 821 -22.00 28.09 26.89
C ASN A 821 -22.66 27.48 25.65
N VAL A 822 -22.90 26.17 25.72
CA VAL A 822 -23.63 25.44 24.69
C VAL A 822 -25.03 26.02 24.66
N SER A 823 -25.40 26.64 23.54
CA SER A 823 -26.79 27.01 23.25
C SER A 823 -27.69 25.81 23.52
N GLU A 824 -28.82 26.01 24.21
CA GLU A 824 -29.72 25.02 24.83
C GLU A 824 -30.28 23.88 23.94
N ASN A 825 -29.81 23.70 22.70
CA ASN A 825 -30.30 22.71 21.74
C ASN A 825 -29.19 21.82 21.15
N VAL A 826 -28.34 21.19 21.99
CA VAL A 826 -27.51 20.05 21.55
C VAL A 826 -28.10 18.76 22.09
N ASP A 827 -28.45 17.82 21.19
CA ASP A 827 -28.99 16.51 21.56
C ASP A 827 -28.08 15.81 22.59
N LEU A 828 -28.60 15.56 23.79
CA LEU A 828 -27.90 14.90 24.90
C LEU A 828 -27.27 13.56 24.48
N ASN A 829 -27.89 12.85 23.52
CA ASN A 829 -27.38 11.61 22.96
C ASN A 829 -26.05 11.78 22.19
N ILE A 830 -25.84 12.91 21.51
CA ILE A 830 -24.59 13.19 20.77
C ILE A 830 -23.46 13.52 21.75
N LEU A 831 -23.76 14.28 22.80
CA LEU A 831 -22.80 14.56 23.89
C LEU A 831 -22.40 13.27 24.63
N MET A 832 -23.35 12.38 24.92
CA MET A 832 -23.06 11.10 25.56
C MET A 832 -22.20 10.18 24.67
N ASN A 833 -22.53 10.09 23.38
CA ASN A 833 -21.74 9.30 22.42
C ASN A 833 -20.33 9.85 22.21
N THR A 834 -20.14 11.17 22.28
CA THR A 834 -18.81 11.80 22.17
C THR A 834 -17.98 11.61 23.44
N LEU A 835 -18.59 11.63 24.63
CA LEU A 835 -17.93 11.31 25.90
C LEU A 835 -17.50 9.84 25.96
N ILE A 836 -18.37 8.90 25.59
CA ILE A 836 -18.06 7.47 25.50
C ILE A 836 -16.89 7.24 24.53
N SER A 837 -16.95 7.84 23.34
CA SER A 837 -15.86 7.82 22.35
C SER A 837 -14.54 8.34 22.94
N GLY A 838 -14.57 9.43 23.70
CA GLY A 838 -13.40 9.99 24.37
C GLY A 838 -12.81 9.04 25.42
N ILE A 839 -13.65 8.38 26.21
CA ILE A 839 -13.21 7.44 27.26
C ILE A 839 -12.64 6.16 26.64
N VAL A 840 -13.28 5.59 25.62
CA VAL A 840 -12.76 4.41 24.90
C VAL A 840 -11.41 4.71 24.26
N LYS A 841 -11.25 5.90 23.65
CA LYS A 841 -9.95 6.36 23.11
C LYS A 841 -8.89 6.48 24.20
N TRP A 842 -9.26 7.01 25.36
CA TRP A 842 -8.37 7.13 26.50
C TRP A 842 -7.95 5.78 27.10
N MET A 843 -8.87 4.82 27.24
CA MET A 843 -8.55 3.47 27.71
C MET A 843 -7.56 2.79 26.76
N PHE A 844 -7.79 2.91 25.45
CA PHE A 844 -6.90 2.35 24.44
C PHE A 844 -5.51 3.02 24.44
N SER A 845 -5.44 4.36 24.48
CA SER A 845 -4.16 5.07 24.50
C SER A 845 -3.37 4.80 25.78
N THR A 846 -4.05 4.73 26.91
CA THR A 846 -3.47 4.39 28.21
C THR A 846 -2.94 2.95 28.23
N LEU A 847 -3.73 1.96 27.80
CA LEU A 847 -3.27 0.58 27.67
C LEU A 847 -2.06 0.44 26.75
N LYS A 848 -2.09 1.14 25.61
CA LYS A 848 -0.97 1.15 24.66
C LYS A 848 0.31 1.67 25.31
N LEU A 849 0.24 2.75 26.10
CA LEU A 849 1.39 3.26 26.86
C LEU A 849 1.87 2.25 27.90
N CYS A 850 0.97 1.63 28.67
CA CYS A 850 1.33 0.61 29.65
C CYS A 850 2.04 -0.59 29.01
N TYR A 851 1.54 -1.10 27.90
CA TYR A 851 2.20 -2.17 27.14
C TYR A 851 3.57 -1.77 26.61
N GLN A 852 3.71 -0.53 26.13
CA GLN A 852 5.00 -0.02 25.68
C GLN A 852 6.01 0.10 26.83
N ILE A 853 5.58 0.52 28.02
CA ILE A 853 6.43 0.59 29.21
C ILE A 853 6.92 -0.81 29.61
N ILE A 854 6.03 -1.80 29.68
CA ILE A 854 6.41 -3.20 29.96
C ILE A 854 7.35 -3.74 28.88
N GLY A 855 7.06 -3.45 27.60
CA GLY A 855 7.93 -3.82 26.49
C GLY A 855 9.33 -3.24 26.62
N ILE A 856 9.46 -1.99 27.09
CA ILE A 856 10.76 -1.37 27.36
C ILE A 856 11.45 -2.04 28.55
N PHE A 857 10.74 -2.38 29.63
CA PHE A 857 11.32 -3.14 30.74
C PHE A 857 11.95 -4.45 30.28
N CYS A 858 11.29 -5.15 29.34
CA CYS A 858 11.82 -6.36 28.73
C CYS A 858 13.09 -6.12 27.89
N GLU A 859 13.16 -5.01 27.14
CA GLU A 859 14.32 -4.63 26.30
C GLU A 859 15.53 -4.15 27.12
N ASN A 860 15.26 -3.51 28.26
CA ASN A 860 16.21 -2.63 28.90
C ASN A 860 16.75 -3.13 30.25
N ASN A 861 16.39 -4.31 30.75
CA ASN A 861 16.89 -4.73 32.05
C ASN A 861 17.10 -6.24 32.14
N ASP A 862 18.36 -6.70 32.11
CA ASP A 862 18.67 -8.13 32.34
C ASP A 862 18.23 -8.56 33.76
N LEU A 863 18.17 -7.61 34.70
CA LEU A 863 17.69 -7.83 36.08
C LEU A 863 16.17 -7.93 36.17
N PHE A 864 15.41 -7.49 35.16
CA PHE A 864 13.95 -7.64 35.16
C PHE A 864 13.54 -9.11 35.23
N TYR A 865 14.19 -9.98 34.45
CA TYR A 865 13.90 -11.41 34.48
C TYR A 865 14.37 -12.12 35.76
N THR A 866 15.12 -11.43 36.63
CA THR A 866 15.57 -11.95 37.94
C THR A 866 14.64 -11.55 39.09
N ILE A 867 13.62 -10.72 38.84
CA ILE A 867 12.63 -10.33 39.85
C ILE A 867 11.80 -11.58 40.23
N PRO A 868 11.71 -11.93 41.53
CA PRO A 868 10.95 -13.09 41.97
C PRO A 868 9.45 -12.93 41.69
N GLY A 869 8.82 -13.95 41.10
CA GLY A 869 7.38 -13.98 40.82
C GLY A 869 6.93 -13.19 39.59
N ILE A 870 7.85 -12.84 38.68
CA ILE A 870 7.52 -12.07 37.46
C ILE A 870 6.62 -12.83 36.48
N ASP A 871 6.74 -14.16 36.46
CA ASP A 871 5.85 -15.06 35.74
C ASP A 871 4.42 -14.96 36.25
N LEU A 872 4.23 -15.00 37.57
CA LEU A 872 2.94 -14.81 38.22
C LEU A 872 2.40 -13.40 37.99
N LEU A 873 3.26 -12.38 37.98
CA LEU A 873 2.86 -10.99 37.73
C LEU A 873 2.32 -10.83 36.29
N ILE A 874 3.02 -11.38 35.30
CA ILE A 874 2.57 -11.32 33.89
C ILE A 874 1.29 -12.15 33.69
N GLN A 875 1.21 -13.35 34.26
CA GLN A 875 0.03 -14.22 34.15
C GLN A 875 -1.20 -13.61 34.82
N ASN A 876 -1.06 -13.12 36.06
CA ASN A 876 -2.21 -12.70 36.88
C ASN A 876 -2.68 -11.27 36.58
N PHE A 877 -1.83 -10.41 36.01
CA PHE A 877 -2.14 -8.99 35.81
C PHE A 877 -2.09 -8.53 34.35
N VAL A 878 -1.16 -9.03 33.54
CA VAL A 878 -0.99 -8.59 32.14
C VAL A 878 -1.80 -9.45 31.17
N LEU A 879 -2.07 -10.70 31.53
CA LEU A 879 -2.86 -11.65 30.75
C LEU A 879 -4.26 -11.91 31.33
N SER A 880 -4.63 -11.21 32.41
CA SER A 880 -5.96 -11.31 33.01
C SER A 880 -7.04 -10.97 31.98
N SER A 881 -8.07 -11.80 31.86
CA SER A 881 -9.21 -11.55 30.96
C SER A 881 -8.84 -11.34 29.47
N ALA A 882 -7.65 -11.80 29.03
CA ALA A 882 -7.19 -11.63 27.65
C ALA A 882 -8.13 -12.29 26.60
N GLU A 883 -8.92 -13.28 27.03
CA GLU A 883 -9.92 -13.96 26.19
C GLU A 883 -10.96 -13.00 25.60
N ASN A 884 -11.38 -12.03 26.40
CA ASN A 884 -12.46 -11.10 26.09
C ASN A 884 -11.97 -9.82 25.37
N LEU A 885 -10.67 -9.66 25.16
CA LEU A 885 -10.10 -8.49 24.50
C LEU A 885 -10.40 -8.47 22.99
N PRO A 886 -10.58 -7.30 22.37
CA PRO A 886 -10.71 -7.16 20.92
C PRO A 886 -9.38 -7.46 20.21
N ASP A 887 -9.47 -7.87 18.94
CA ASP A 887 -8.30 -8.28 18.12
C ASP A 887 -7.24 -7.18 18.01
N SER A 888 -7.63 -5.90 17.97
CA SER A 888 -6.69 -4.77 17.93
C SER A 888 -5.86 -4.61 19.21
N LEU A 889 -6.44 -4.89 20.39
CA LEU A 889 -5.73 -4.87 21.66
C LEU A 889 -4.84 -6.10 21.83
N LEU A 890 -5.27 -7.26 21.34
CA LEU A 890 -4.44 -8.46 21.30
C LEU A 890 -3.25 -8.32 20.35
N HIS A 891 -3.44 -7.65 19.21
CA HIS A 891 -2.35 -7.26 18.32
C HIS A 891 -1.32 -6.39 19.06
N LEU A 892 -1.76 -5.35 19.79
CA LEU A 892 -0.84 -4.51 20.57
C LEU A 892 -0.13 -5.26 21.71
N LEU A 893 -0.86 -6.10 22.45
CA LEU A 893 -0.30 -6.91 23.55
C LEU A 893 0.77 -7.87 23.02
N SER A 894 0.49 -8.53 21.89
CA SER A 894 1.43 -9.45 21.26
C SER A 894 2.66 -8.74 20.70
N GLU A 895 2.49 -7.61 19.99
CA GLU A 895 3.59 -6.88 19.37
C GLU A 895 4.49 -6.15 20.38
N LYS A 896 3.91 -5.51 21.42
CA LYS A 896 4.66 -4.63 22.33
C LYS A 896 5.14 -5.32 23.60
N VAL A 897 4.40 -6.30 24.13
CA VAL A 897 4.76 -6.98 25.38
C VAL A 897 5.36 -8.35 25.08
N LEU A 898 4.58 -9.28 24.53
CA LEU A 898 5.01 -10.68 24.38
C LEU A 898 6.23 -10.83 23.47
N LEU A 899 6.30 -10.07 22.37
CA LEU A 899 7.43 -10.11 21.46
C LEU A 899 8.74 -9.66 22.13
N ASN A 900 8.68 -8.54 22.86
CA ASN A 900 9.83 -7.96 23.53
C ASN A 900 10.28 -8.81 24.74
N PHE A 901 9.34 -9.42 25.46
CA PHE A 901 9.62 -10.39 26.51
C PHE A 901 10.35 -11.61 25.95
N LEU A 902 9.91 -12.14 24.81
CA LEU A 902 10.55 -13.29 24.18
C LEU A 902 11.95 -13.01 23.63
N LEU A 903 12.13 -11.87 22.95
CA LEU A 903 13.40 -11.54 22.28
C LEU A 903 14.54 -11.30 23.27
N ASN A 904 14.22 -10.76 24.45
CA ASN A 904 15.22 -10.31 25.41
C ASN A 904 15.37 -11.23 26.64
N CYS A 905 14.55 -12.29 26.76
CA CYS A 905 14.69 -13.27 27.84
C CYS A 905 16.03 -14.03 27.74
N PRO A 906 16.84 -14.09 28.82
CA PRO A 906 18.09 -14.84 28.83
C PRO A 906 17.85 -16.35 28.73
N LEU A 907 18.75 -17.04 28.04
CA LEU A 907 18.63 -18.48 27.77
C LEU A 907 18.65 -19.37 29.03
N SER A 908 19.09 -18.86 30.18
CA SER A 908 19.10 -19.56 31.47
C SER A 908 17.72 -19.62 32.12
N GLN A 909 16.89 -18.59 31.93
CA GLN A 909 15.56 -18.47 32.55
C GLN A 909 14.43 -18.85 31.59
N TYR A 910 14.78 -19.26 30.36
CA TYR A 910 13.82 -19.68 29.34
C TYR A 910 12.88 -20.79 29.83
N ASP A 911 13.42 -21.77 30.58
CA ASP A 911 12.63 -22.90 31.07
C ASP A 911 11.62 -22.52 32.16
N LEU A 912 11.97 -21.53 32.99
CA LEU A 912 11.14 -21.03 34.09
C LEU A 912 10.07 -20.02 33.60
N LEU A 913 10.42 -19.15 32.67
CA LEU A 913 9.57 -18.01 32.29
C LEU A 913 8.80 -18.22 30.97
N ILE A 914 9.42 -18.82 29.95
CA ILE A 914 8.79 -18.91 28.61
C ILE A 914 7.82 -20.09 28.52
N ASN A 915 8.18 -21.25 29.07
CA ASN A 915 7.35 -22.45 29.01
C ASN A 915 5.93 -22.26 29.61
N PRO A 916 5.77 -21.73 30.84
CA PRO A 916 4.43 -21.61 31.45
C PRO A 916 3.59 -20.49 30.84
N ILE A 917 4.22 -19.43 30.28
CA ILE A 917 3.51 -18.28 29.72
C ILE A 917 3.09 -18.55 28.26
N PHE A 918 3.99 -19.05 27.40
CA PHE A 918 3.72 -19.11 25.95
C PHE A 918 2.90 -20.32 25.51
N SER A 919 2.98 -21.46 26.21
CA SER A 919 2.17 -22.64 25.84
C SER A 919 0.66 -22.34 25.81
N PRO A 920 0.03 -21.80 26.87
CA PRO A 920 -1.41 -21.49 26.83
C PRO A 920 -1.77 -20.36 25.85
N ILE A 921 -0.90 -19.35 25.69
CA ILE A 921 -1.15 -18.22 24.78
C ILE A 921 -1.14 -18.67 23.31
N LEU A 922 -0.21 -19.57 22.94
CA LEU A 922 -0.14 -20.10 21.57
C LEU A 922 -1.41 -20.86 21.19
N ASP A 923 -1.93 -21.69 22.11
CA ASP A 923 -3.17 -22.44 21.87
C ASP A 923 -4.39 -21.50 21.82
N PHE A 924 -4.47 -20.53 22.73
CA PHE A 924 -5.52 -19.51 22.74
C PHE A 924 -5.52 -18.66 21.45
N PHE A 925 -4.38 -18.11 21.04
CA PHE A 925 -4.26 -17.33 19.80
C PHE A 925 -4.55 -18.19 18.56
N GLY A 926 -4.13 -19.45 18.56
CA GLY A 926 -4.50 -20.42 17.53
C GLY A 926 -6.01 -20.58 17.38
N ASN A 927 -6.72 -20.85 18.47
CA ASN A 927 -8.17 -21.05 18.44
C ASN A 927 -8.92 -19.77 18.06
N LYS A 928 -8.51 -18.61 18.59
CA LYS A 928 -9.13 -17.32 18.26
C LYS A 928 -8.95 -16.94 16.79
N THR A 929 -7.74 -17.13 16.24
CA THR A 929 -7.50 -16.88 14.81
C THR A 929 -8.32 -17.82 13.94
N LEU A 930 -8.37 -19.12 14.24
CA LEU A 930 -9.18 -20.07 13.48
C LEU A 930 -10.67 -19.68 13.47
N ASN A 931 -11.23 -19.39 14.64
CA ASN A 931 -12.63 -18.98 14.78
C ASN A 931 -12.92 -17.67 14.03
N GLY A 932 -12.04 -16.67 14.14
CA GLY A 932 -12.18 -15.39 13.42
C GLY A 932 -12.15 -15.54 11.89
N TRP A 933 -11.31 -16.43 11.37
CA TRP A 933 -11.28 -16.70 9.93
C TRP A 933 -12.48 -17.52 9.45
N GLN A 934 -13.02 -18.42 10.28
CA GLN A 934 -14.26 -19.15 9.99
C GLN A 934 -15.49 -18.23 10.01
N THR A 935 -15.57 -17.27 10.93
CA THR A 935 -16.65 -16.28 10.92
C THR A 935 -16.56 -15.39 9.69
N LEU A 936 -15.36 -14.95 9.30
CA LEU A 936 -15.15 -14.22 8.04
C LEU A 936 -15.53 -15.05 6.80
N SER A 937 -15.23 -16.34 6.75
CA SER A 937 -15.65 -17.18 5.62
C SER A 937 -17.17 -17.28 5.53
N ASN A 938 -17.87 -17.39 6.67
CA ASN A 938 -19.33 -17.47 6.73
C ASN A 938 -20.00 -16.14 6.34
N LEU A 939 -19.47 -15.00 6.83
CA LEU A 939 -19.95 -13.67 6.46
C LEU A 939 -19.79 -13.39 4.96
N ASN A 940 -18.65 -13.81 4.37
CA ASN A 940 -18.42 -13.66 2.93
C ASN A 940 -19.38 -14.49 2.05
N GLN A 941 -20.00 -15.55 2.59
CA GLN A 941 -21.02 -16.33 1.88
C GLN A 941 -22.41 -15.68 1.95
N ASN A 942 -22.73 -15.00 3.06
CA ASN A 942 -24.05 -14.42 3.35
C ASN A 942 -24.17 -12.93 2.98
N ILE A 943 -23.74 -12.52 1.78
CA ILE A 943 -23.72 -11.10 1.38
C ILE A 943 -25.16 -10.58 1.12
N ILE A 944 -25.78 -10.00 2.15
CA ILE A 944 -26.97 -9.13 2.03
C ILE A 944 -26.57 -7.68 2.37
N SER A 945 -27.10 -6.74 1.61
CA SER A 945 -26.64 -5.34 1.56
C SER A 945 -27.01 -4.51 2.80
N GLY A 946 -26.02 -4.15 3.62
CA GLY A 946 -26.18 -3.10 4.65
C GLY A 946 -24.89 -2.80 5.44
N GLU A 947 -24.21 -3.82 5.95
CA GLU A 947 -23.19 -3.72 7.00
C GLU A 947 -21.74 -3.77 6.49
N GLN A 948 -21.49 -3.29 5.28
CA GLN A 948 -20.20 -3.54 4.60
C GLN A 948 -18.99 -2.93 5.32
N PHE A 949 -19.13 -1.77 5.97
CA PHE A 949 -18.00 -1.07 6.60
C PHE A 949 -17.47 -1.75 7.87
N GLU A 950 -18.33 -2.39 8.66
CA GLU A 950 -17.92 -3.06 9.90
C GLU A 950 -17.21 -4.39 9.61
N GLU A 951 -17.69 -5.12 8.60
CA GLU A 951 -17.05 -6.35 8.08
C GLU A 951 -15.61 -6.09 7.58
N PHE A 952 -15.39 -4.96 6.89
CA PHE A 952 -14.08 -4.59 6.37
C PHE A 952 -13.03 -4.37 7.46
N LYS A 953 -13.43 -3.72 8.55
CA LYS A 953 -12.52 -3.43 9.67
C LYS A 953 -12.23 -4.68 10.48
N PHE A 954 -13.24 -5.52 10.69
CA PHE A 954 -13.03 -6.83 11.31
C PHE A 954 -12.03 -7.67 10.49
N GLU A 955 -12.09 -7.63 9.16
CA GLU A 955 -11.08 -8.27 8.29
C GLU A 955 -9.67 -7.65 8.45
N GLU A 956 -9.55 -6.34 8.69
CA GLU A 956 -8.27 -5.64 8.87
C GLU A 956 -7.64 -5.92 10.25
N ASP A 957 -8.42 -5.78 11.32
CA ASP A 957 -7.97 -6.05 12.70
C ASP A 957 -7.55 -7.52 12.88
N LEU A 958 -8.33 -8.46 12.31
CA LEU A 958 -7.98 -9.88 12.35
C LEU A 958 -6.68 -10.17 11.61
N LYS A 959 -6.45 -9.51 10.46
CA LYS A 959 -5.20 -9.65 9.71
C LYS A 959 -4.00 -9.14 10.50
N ASP A 960 -4.11 -7.95 11.08
CA ASP A 960 -3.04 -7.38 11.89
C ASP A 960 -2.72 -8.28 13.11
N PHE A 961 -3.75 -8.80 13.79
CA PHE A 961 -3.57 -9.77 14.88
C PHE A 961 -2.90 -11.07 14.41
N THR A 962 -3.34 -11.64 13.28
CA THR A 962 -2.71 -12.86 12.72
C THR A 962 -1.26 -12.61 12.33
N ASP A 963 -0.94 -11.41 11.82
CA ASP A 963 0.43 -11.02 11.46
C ASP A 963 1.35 -10.90 12.68
N SER A 964 0.85 -10.37 13.81
CA SER A 964 1.59 -10.35 15.09
C SER A 964 1.75 -11.75 15.68
N TYR A 965 0.73 -12.60 15.57
CA TYR A 965 0.81 -13.99 16.03
C TYR A 965 1.85 -14.79 15.24
N ILE A 966 1.87 -14.65 13.91
CA ILE A 966 2.92 -15.22 13.06
C ILE A 966 4.29 -14.69 13.49
N LEU A 967 4.43 -13.39 13.77
CA LEU A 967 5.70 -12.80 14.20
C LEU A 967 6.21 -13.38 15.53
N LEU A 968 5.31 -13.67 16.48
CA LEU A 968 5.66 -14.37 17.73
C LEU A 968 6.20 -15.78 17.45
N ILE A 969 5.49 -16.56 16.64
CA ILE A 969 5.94 -17.91 16.23
C ILE A 969 7.28 -17.81 15.48
N GLN A 970 7.43 -16.82 14.59
CA GLN A 970 8.66 -16.58 13.84
C GLN A 970 9.85 -16.41 14.79
N ASN A 971 9.70 -15.62 15.85
CA ASN A 971 10.79 -15.35 16.79
C ASN A 971 11.04 -16.47 17.81
N LEU A 972 10.02 -17.26 18.15
CA LEU A 972 10.18 -18.52 18.88
C LEU A 972 11.08 -19.50 18.11
N VAL A 973 10.87 -19.63 16.80
CA VAL A 973 11.59 -20.56 15.93
C VAL A 973 12.95 -20.00 15.48
N CYS A 974 13.00 -18.72 15.15
CA CYS A 974 14.16 -18.04 14.58
C CYS A 974 14.27 -16.63 15.18
N GLN A 975 15.22 -16.38 16.09
CA GLN A 975 15.50 -15.00 16.54
C GLN A 975 15.77 -14.10 15.34
N TYR A 976 14.92 -13.08 15.18
CA TYR A 976 14.88 -12.15 14.05
C TYR A 976 16.28 -11.69 13.64
N ASN A 977 16.70 -12.05 12.43
CA ASN A 977 17.75 -11.35 11.71
C ASN A 977 17.35 -11.29 10.25
N ASN A 978 17.15 -10.07 9.73
CA ASN A 978 16.71 -9.70 8.38
C ASN A 978 17.39 -10.44 7.20
N ALA A 979 18.44 -11.23 7.45
CA ALA A 979 19.18 -12.00 6.46
C ALA A 979 18.56 -13.38 6.11
N PHE A 980 17.66 -13.97 6.92
CA PHE A 980 17.09 -15.29 6.58
C PHE A 980 16.11 -15.24 5.40
N MET A 981 15.49 -14.09 5.15
CA MET A 981 14.69 -13.84 3.94
C MET A 981 15.54 -13.72 2.67
N GLU A 982 16.85 -13.44 2.78
CA GLU A 982 17.77 -13.48 1.63
C GLU A 982 18.21 -14.91 1.27
N ILE A 983 17.95 -15.90 2.14
CA ILE A 983 18.26 -17.33 1.88
C ILE A 983 17.19 -17.97 0.99
N PHE A 984 16.02 -17.34 0.83
CA PHE A 984 15.07 -17.63 -0.24
C PHE A 984 15.12 -16.50 -1.28
N PRO A 985 16.17 -16.45 -2.13
CA PRO A 985 16.17 -15.51 -3.24
C PRO A 985 15.03 -15.85 -4.19
N ASP A 986 14.40 -14.78 -4.72
CA ASP A 986 13.53 -14.83 -5.89
C ASP A 986 14.06 -15.83 -6.92
N SER A 987 13.16 -16.63 -7.47
CA SER A 987 13.38 -17.85 -8.27
C SER A 987 14.09 -17.65 -9.63
N ASN A 988 15.21 -16.93 -9.66
CA ASN A 988 16.08 -16.77 -10.80
C ASN A 988 17.55 -16.59 -10.37
N GLN A 989 18.13 -17.59 -9.71
CA GLN A 989 19.58 -17.87 -9.80
C GLN A 989 19.91 -19.25 -9.23
N LYS A 990 20.58 -20.07 -10.04
CA LYS A 990 21.12 -21.39 -9.70
C LYS A 990 22.18 -21.28 -8.60
N VAL A 991 21.86 -21.52 -7.33
CA VAL A 991 22.86 -21.95 -6.33
C VAL A 991 22.21 -22.89 -5.32
N PHE A 992 22.10 -24.17 -5.69
CA PHE A 992 21.87 -25.24 -4.72
C PHE A 992 22.66 -26.50 -5.10
N VAL A 993 23.91 -26.35 -5.53
CA VAL A 993 24.92 -27.42 -5.43
C VAL A 993 26.30 -26.76 -5.25
N GLN A 994 27.03 -27.24 -4.26
CA GLN A 994 28.43 -27.04 -3.90
C GLN A 994 28.67 -26.27 -2.60
N GLN A 995 29.04 -27.06 -1.59
CA GLN A 995 29.79 -26.64 -0.42
C GLN A 995 31.09 -25.94 -0.87
N LYS A 996 31.07 -24.62 -1.10
CA LYS A 996 32.29 -23.81 -1.06
C LYS A 996 32.04 -22.53 -0.25
N LYS A 997 32.75 -22.47 0.88
CA LYS A 997 33.01 -21.34 1.79
C LYS A 997 31.80 -20.43 2.12
N LYS A 998 30.88 -20.97 2.94
CA LYS A 998 30.03 -20.13 3.83
C LYS A 998 30.94 -19.27 4.71
N THR A 999 30.78 -17.95 4.68
CA THR A 999 31.48 -17.00 5.56
C THR A 999 31.23 -17.36 7.03
N ASP A 1000 32.23 -17.24 7.92
CA ASP A 1000 32.14 -17.68 9.33
C ASP A 1000 30.96 -17.04 10.11
N LYS A 1001 30.48 -15.87 9.68
CA LYS A 1001 29.29 -15.21 10.23
C LYS A 1001 27.99 -15.98 9.96
N THR A 1002 27.86 -16.71 8.86
CA THR A 1002 26.64 -17.51 8.54
C THR A 1002 26.64 -18.86 9.27
N LYS A 1003 27.81 -19.46 9.48
CA LYS A 1003 27.97 -20.69 10.30
C LYS A 1003 27.71 -20.46 11.79
N LYS A 1004 28.17 -19.33 12.36
CA LYS A 1004 27.88 -18.97 13.76
C LYS A 1004 26.39 -18.69 14.00
N LYS A 1005 25.68 -18.11 13.03
CA LYS A 1005 24.25 -17.76 13.13
C LYS A 1005 23.31 -18.97 13.02
N ALA A 1006 23.59 -19.91 12.10
CA ALA A 1006 22.83 -21.17 12.01
C ALA A 1006 22.98 -22.05 13.27
N LYS A 1007 24.15 -22.01 13.92
CA LYS A 1007 24.38 -22.70 15.20
C LYS A 1007 23.59 -22.10 16.36
N ASN A 1008 23.28 -20.80 16.35
CA ASN A 1008 22.47 -20.17 17.41
C ASN A 1008 20.97 -20.46 17.23
N SER A 1009 20.44 -20.48 16.00
CA SER A 1009 19.06 -20.91 15.74
C SER A 1009 18.85 -22.38 16.11
N GLU A 1010 19.80 -23.27 15.79
CA GLU A 1010 19.73 -24.68 16.18
C GLU A 1010 19.77 -24.89 17.71
N LYS A 1011 20.45 -24.03 18.48
CA LYS A 1011 20.50 -24.11 19.95
C LYS A 1011 19.18 -23.70 20.60
N ASN A 1012 18.53 -22.65 20.09
CA ASN A 1012 17.25 -22.20 20.63
C ASN A 1012 16.13 -23.18 20.29
N ILE A 1013 16.09 -23.67 19.05
CA ILE A 1013 15.10 -24.66 18.64
C ILE A 1013 15.24 -25.96 19.45
N LYS A 1014 16.47 -26.38 19.78
CA LYS A 1014 16.70 -27.53 20.68
C LYS A 1014 16.17 -27.34 22.10
N LYS A 1015 16.15 -26.11 22.62
CA LYS A 1015 15.56 -25.78 23.94
C LYS A 1015 14.03 -25.62 23.88
N VAL A 1016 13.51 -25.05 22.80
CA VAL A 1016 12.06 -25.02 22.54
C VAL A 1016 11.49 -26.43 22.42
N PHE A 1017 12.23 -27.36 21.80
CA PHE A 1017 11.85 -28.77 21.71
C PHE A 1017 12.21 -29.61 22.95
N SER A 1018 12.87 -29.05 23.98
CA SER A 1018 13.11 -29.80 25.23
C SER A 1018 11.89 -29.81 26.16
N SER A 1019 10.96 -28.85 26.01
CA SER A 1019 9.68 -28.86 26.70
C SER A 1019 8.57 -29.44 25.80
N GLN A 1020 7.96 -30.54 26.24
CA GLN A 1020 6.96 -31.26 25.45
C GLN A 1020 5.72 -30.39 25.15
N LYS A 1021 5.16 -29.71 26.15
CA LYS A 1021 3.95 -28.88 26.02
C LYS A 1021 4.11 -27.72 25.03
N LEU A 1022 5.22 -26.97 25.12
CA LEU A 1022 5.46 -25.83 24.23
C LEU A 1022 5.72 -26.27 22.78
N SER A 1023 6.35 -27.43 22.58
CA SER A 1023 6.52 -28.01 21.26
C SER A 1023 5.20 -28.45 20.63
N GLU A 1024 4.28 -29.03 21.41
CA GLU A 1024 2.96 -29.44 20.96
C GLU A 1024 2.09 -28.21 20.60
N SER A 1025 2.04 -27.20 21.48
CA SER A 1025 1.32 -25.94 21.20
C SER A 1025 1.88 -25.24 19.95
N LEU A 1026 3.20 -25.13 19.78
CA LEU A 1026 3.82 -24.49 18.61
C LEU A 1026 3.51 -25.22 17.30
N LEU A 1027 3.55 -26.55 17.32
CA LEU A 1027 3.22 -27.35 16.14
C LEU A 1027 1.71 -27.28 15.82
N ASN A 1028 0.85 -27.29 16.85
CA ASN A 1028 -0.59 -27.03 16.71
C ASN A 1028 -0.86 -25.67 16.10
N SER A 1029 -0.24 -24.60 16.59
CA SER A 1029 -0.33 -23.25 16.02
C SER A 1029 0.00 -23.21 14.53
N ILE A 1030 1.08 -23.87 14.10
CA ILE A 1030 1.48 -23.89 12.69
C ILE A 1030 0.46 -24.65 11.84
N THR A 1031 -0.04 -25.80 12.31
CA THR A 1031 -1.07 -26.54 11.56
C THR A 1031 -2.38 -25.78 11.46
N ILE A 1032 -2.80 -25.10 12.53
CA ILE A 1032 -3.98 -24.22 12.54
C ILE A 1032 -3.82 -23.10 11.50
N LEU A 1033 -2.66 -22.46 11.45
CA LEU A 1033 -2.41 -21.39 10.49
C LEU A 1033 -2.37 -21.87 9.02
N PHE A 1034 -1.96 -23.11 8.76
CA PHE A 1034 -2.06 -23.72 7.43
C PHE A 1034 -3.49 -24.11 7.03
N LYS A 1035 -4.40 -24.30 7.99
CA LYS A 1035 -5.83 -24.52 7.71
C LYS A 1035 -6.53 -23.24 7.25
N ILE A 1036 -5.97 -22.07 7.52
CA ILE A 1036 -6.53 -20.79 7.07
C ILE A 1036 -6.24 -20.62 5.58
N GLU A 1037 -7.28 -20.48 4.77
CA GLU A 1037 -7.20 -20.39 3.31
C GLU A 1037 -6.73 -19.01 2.79
N ASP A 1038 -5.80 -18.32 3.48
CA ASP A 1038 -5.20 -17.06 3.03
C ASP A 1038 -3.76 -17.26 2.47
N PRO A 1039 -3.50 -16.99 1.17
CA PRO A 1039 -2.18 -17.13 0.58
C PRO A 1039 -1.10 -16.21 1.20
N PHE A 1040 -1.48 -15.10 1.84
CA PHE A 1040 -0.53 -14.21 2.50
C PHE A 1040 0.04 -14.82 3.78
N ILE A 1041 -0.81 -15.49 4.58
CA ILE A 1041 -0.42 -16.18 5.81
C ILE A 1041 0.53 -17.35 5.47
N ILE A 1042 0.14 -18.16 4.48
CA ILE A 1042 0.94 -19.31 4.01
C ILE A 1042 2.32 -18.85 3.53
N LYS A 1043 2.41 -17.72 2.81
CA LYS A 1043 3.68 -17.12 2.37
C LYS A 1043 4.64 -16.82 3.52
N ARG A 1044 4.13 -16.35 4.67
CA ARG A 1044 4.98 -16.00 5.82
C ARG A 1044 5.39 -17.21 6.66
N ILE A 1045 4.59 -18.27 6.66
CA ILE A 1045 4.82 -19.46 7.49
C ILE A 1045 5.68 -20.51 6.79
N THR A 1046 5.55 -20.63 5.47
CA THR A 1046 6.32 -21.58 4.64
C THR A 1046 7.84 -21.57 4.97
N PRO A 1047 8.52 -20.41 5.07
CA PRO A 1047 9.95 -20.36 5.43
C PRO A 1047 10.29 -20.90 6.83
N LEU A 1048 9.34 -20.88 7.78
CA LEU A 1048 9.54 -21.32 9.16
C LEU A 1048 9.51 -22.84 9.32
N CYS A 1049 8.82 -23.52 8.41
CA CYS A 1049 8.73 -24.96 8.43
C CYS A 1049 10.10 -25.61 8.15
N TYR A 1050 10.95 -24.99 7.32
CA TYR A 1050 12.26 -25.52 6.98
C TYR A 1050 13.16 -25.80 8.21
N PRO A 1051 13.47 -24.80 9.08
CA PRO A 1051 14.30 -25.04 10.26
C PRO A 1051 13.65 -26.02 11.25
N LEU A 1052 12.32 -25.99 11.41
CA LEU A 1052 11.58 -26.92 12.27
C LEU A 1052 11.69 -28.37 11.80
N ILE A 1053 11.54 -28.61 10.50
CA ILE A 1053 11.65 -29.96 9.91
C ILE A 1053 13.08 -30.49 10.06
N VAL A 1054 14.11 -29.67 9.80
CA VAL A 1054 15.52 -30.11 9.89
C VAL A 1054 15.95 -30.44 11.32
N THR A 1055 15.49 -29.67 12.30
CA THR A 1055 15.91 -29.80 13.70
C THR A 1055 15.00 -30.72 14.50
N GLY A 1056 13.68 -30.61 14.34
CA GLY A 1056 12.68 -31.45 15.02
C GLY A 1056 12.81 -32.93 14.66
N GLN A 1057 13.24 -33.27 13.43
CA GLN A 1057 13.51 -34.65 13.05
C GLN A 1057 14.65 -35.32 13.84
N LYS A 1058 15.54 -34.54 14.46
CA LYS A 1058 16.72 -35.05 15.19
C LYS A 1058 16.51 -35.18 16.70
N ILE A 1059 15.38 -34.72 17.26
CA ILE A 1059 15.24 -34.46 18.71
C ILE A 1059 14.32 -35.48 19.41
N SER A 1060 13.09 -35.71 18.95
CA SER A 1060 12.15 -36.64 19.61
C SER A 1060 11.20 -37.34 18.63
N ASP A 1061 10.81 -38.58 18.95
CA ASP A 1061 9.95 -39.41 18.10
C ASP A 1061 8.48 -38.91 18.04
N ASN A 1062 7.98 -38.26 19.10
CA ASN A 1062 6.63 -37.68 19.13
C ASN A 1062 6.49 -36.47 18.19
N VAL A 1063 7.47 -35.56 18.20
CA VAL A 1063 7.54 -34.43 17.27
C VAL A 1063 7.69 -34.92 15.84
N ARG A 1064 8.46 -35.99 15.63
CA ARG A 1064 8.63 -36.61 14.30
C ARG A 1064 7.31 -37.20 13.76
N LYS A 1065 6.52 -37.88 14.59
CA LYS A 1065 5.18 -38.38 14.23
C LYS A 1065 4.19 -37.25 13.93
N TYR A 1066 4.23 -36.16 14.69
CA TYR A 1066 3.38 -34.99 14.44
C TYR A 1066 3.72 -34.31 13.10
N ILE A 1067 5.01 -34.05 12.83
CA ILE A 1067 5.48 -33.44 11.58
C ILE A 1067 5.09 -34.30 10.37
N SER A 1068 5.20 -35.63 10.47
CA SER A 1068 4.82 -36.53 9.38
C SER A 1068 3.31 -36.58 9.16
N ASN A 1069 2.48 -36.53 10.21
CA ASN A 1069 1.03 -36.69 10.09
C ASN A 1069 0.26 -35.38 9.87
N SER A 1070 0.26 -34.47 10.86
CA SER A 1070 -0.62 -33.29 10.86
C SER A 1070 -0.07 -32.15 10.01
N LEU A 1071 1.25 -31.91 10.06
CA LEU A 1071 1.89 -30.85 9.26
C LEU A 1071 1.94 -31.21 7.77
N LEU A 1072 2.16 -32.48 7.43
CA LEU A 1072 2.08 -32.94 6.04
C LEU A 1072 0.65 -32.82 5.48
N ARG A 1073 -0.37 -33.23 6.25
CA ARG A 1073 -1.78 -33.06 5.87
C ARG A 1073 -2.11 -31.59 5.63
N SER A 1074 -1.68 -30.68 6.52
CA SER A 1074 -1.94 -29.25 6.36
C SER A 1074 -1.18 -28.63 5.18
N LEU A 1075 0.07 -29.07 4.91
CA LEU A 1075 0.82 -28.64 3.73
C LEU A 1075 0.13 -29.10 2.43
N ILE A 1076 -0.34 -30.35 2.36
CA ILE A 1076 -1.04 -30.87 1.18
C ILE A 1076 -2.39 -30.16 1.00
N GLN A 1077 -3.13 -29.92 2.09
CA GLN A 1077 -4.38 -29.16 2.03
C GLN A 1077 -4.14 -27.72 1.56
N SER A 1078 -3.03 -27.08 1.97
CA SER A 1078 -2.67 -25.75 1.51
C SER A 1078 -2.41 -25.68 0.00
N LEU A 1079 -1.97 -26.79 -0.63
CA LEU A 1079 -1.82 -26.84 -2.10
C LEU A 1079 -3.16 -26.73 -2.83
N LYS A 1080 -4.29 -27.08 -2.21
CA LYS A 1080 -5.63 -26.99 -2.82
C LYS A 1080 -6.16 -25.54 -2.95
N ILE A 1081 -5.46 -24.55 -2.38
CA ILE A 1081 -5.92 -23.15 -2.38
C ILE A 1081 -5.79 -22.54 -3.78
N SER A 1082 -6.92 -22.06 -4.31
CA SER A 1082 -7.07 -21.57 -5.69
C SER A 1082 -6.27 -20.32 -6.06
N ASN A 1083 -5.56 -19.66 -5.13
CA ASN A 1083 -4.90 -18.36 -5.35
C ASN A 1083 -3.42 -18.29 -4.92
N LEU A 1084 -2.68 -19.41 -4.96
CA LEU A 1084 -1.26 -19.44 -4.60
C LEU A 1084 -0.36 -18.80 -5.68
N ASP A 1085 0.63 -18.01 -5.27
CA ASP A 1085 1.71 -17.54 -6.16
C ASP A 1085 2.58 -18.73 -6.61
N GLU A 1086 3.07 -18.74 -7.86
CA GLU A 1086 3.98 -19.77 -8.40
C GLU A 1086 5.19 -20.02 -7.47
N SER A 1087 5.82 -18.95 -6.99
CA SER A 1087 6.95 -19.02 -6.04
C SER A 1087 6.59 -19.75 -4.73
N LEU A 1088 5.36 -19.62 -4.25
CA LEU A 1088 4.91 -20.22 -2.98
C LEU A 1088 4.62 -21.69 -3.15
N TYR A 1089 3.92 -22.05 -4.21
CA TYR A 1089 3.65 -23.43 -4.55
C TYR A 1089 4.97 -24.22 -4.72
N GLN A 1090 5.94 -23.61 -5.41
CA GLN A 1090 7.28 -24.16 -5.54
C GLN A 1090 7.98 -24.30 -4.18
N ASN A 1091 7.78 -23.39 -3.23
CA ASN A 1091 8.35 -23.53 -1.88
C ASN A 1091 7.65 -24.62 -1.07
N LEU A 1092 6.32 -24.75 -1.14
CA LEU A 1092 5.55 -25.81 -0.47
C LEU A 1092 5.96 -27.19 -0.98
N LEU A 1093 6.09 -27.37 -2.30
CA LEU A 1093 6.60 -28.61 -2.90
C LEU A 1093 8.00 -28.97 -2.39
N SER A 1094 8.87 -27.97 -2.19
CA SER A 1094 10.22 -28.22 -1.67
C SER A 1094 10.22 -28.71 -0.22
N LEU A 1095 9.27 -28.24 0.60
CA LEU A 1095 9.08 -28.72 1.98
C LEU A 1095 8.50 -30.13 2.01
N ILE A 1096 7.49 -30.39 1.16
CA ILE A 1096 6.88 -31.73 1.02
C ILE A 1096 7.94 -32.75 0.58
N LEU A 1097 8.80 -32.40 -0.39
CA LEU A 1097 9.94 -33.22 -0.79
C LEU A 1097 10.89 -33.55 0.37
N GLN A 1098 11.14 -32.57 1.23
CA GLN A 1098 12.06 -32.72 2.33
C GLN A 1098 11.50 -33.67 3.39
N ILE A 1099 10.20 -33.54 3.73
CA ILE A 1099 9.49 -34.48 4.60
C ILE A 1099 9.48 -35.89 3.97
N TYR A 1100 9.16 -35.99 2.67
CA TYR A 1100 9.18 -37.25 1.91
C TYR A 1100 10.56 -37.94 1.94
N SER A 1101 11.65 -37.17 1.79
CA SER A 1101 13.01 -37.73 1.80
C SER A 1101 13.42 -38.30 3.18
N SER A 1102 12.80 -37.80 4.25
CA SER A 1102 13.15 -38.14 5.64
C SER A 1102 12.31 -39.29 6.23
N GLN A 1103 11.04 -39.44 5.81
CA GLN A 1103 10.11 -40.44 6.35
C GLN A 1103 9.16 -40.97 5.28
N LYS A 1104 9.71 -41.79 4.36
CA LYS A 1104 8.99 -42.30 3.18
C LYS A 1104 7.68 -43.03 3.51
N GLN A 1105 7.70 -43.93 4.50
CA GLN A 1105 6.60 -44.86 4.76
C GLN A 1105 5.35 -44.19 5.35
N SER A 1106 5.51 -43.24 6.27
CA SER A 1106 4.39 -42.45 6.81
C SER A 1106 3.83 -41.46 5.78
N THR A 1107 4.68 -40.87 4.93
CA THR A 1107 4.23 -39.95 3.88
C THR A 1107 3.40 -40.66 2.79
N ILE A 1108 3.72 -41.91 2.47
CA ILE A 1108 2.99 -42.72 1.48
C ILE A 1108 1.56 -43.01 1.97
N ASN A 1109 1.38 -43.36 3.24
CA ASN A 1109 0.05 -43.63 3.82
C ASN A 1109 -0.85 -42.38 3.81
N ILE A 1110 -0.28 -41.19 4.06
CA ILE A 1110 -1.05 -39.93 4.06
C ILE A 1110 -1.38 -39.47 2.65
N LEU A 1111 -0.48 -39.71 1.68
CA LEU A 1111 -0.77 -39.45 0.27
C LEU A 1111 -1.93 -40.34 -0.22
N GLN A 1112 -2.00 -41.60 0.23
CA GLN A 1112 -3.12 -42.50 -0.06
C GLN A 1112 -4.45 -41.97 0.49
N GLU A 1113 -4.48 -41.47 1.73
CA GLU A 1113 -5.70 -40.96 2.35
C GLU A 1113 -6.25 -39.66 1.73
N ILE A 1114 -5.38 -38.71 1.35
CA ILE A 1114 -5.83 -37.37 0.93
C ILE A 1114 -6.26 -37.30 -0.54
N SER A 1115 -5.69 -38.17 -1.38
CA SER A 1115 -5.78 -38.02 -2.84
C SER A 1115 -6.72 -39.02 -3.53
N GLN A 1116 -7.30 -39.99 -2.82
CA GLN A 1116 -8.13 -41.07 -3.41
C GLN A 1116 -7.43 -41.74 -4.62
N THR A 1117 -6.10 -41.86 -4.59
CA THR A 1117 -5.30 -42.31 -5.74
C THR A 1117 -5.01 -43.81 -5.74
N ASP A 1118 -4.89 -44.39 -6.94
CA ASP A 1118 -4.49 -45.79 -7.15
C ASP A 1118 -3.13 -46.08 -6.52
N TYR A 1119 -3.05 -47.13 -5.69
CA TYR A 1119 -1.83 -47.61 -5.02
C TYR A 1119 -0.64 -47.80 -5.99
N GLN A 1120 -0.92 -48.20 -7.23
CA GLN A 1120 0.08 -48.41 -8.29
C GLN A 1120 0.77 -47.12 -8.76
N LYS A 1121 0.05 -45.99 -8.81
CA LYS A 1121 0.61 -44.70 -9.26
C LYS A 1121 1.57 -44.12 -8.22
N ILE A 1122 1.28 -44.29 -6.93
CA ILE A 1122 2.18 -43.89 -5.83
C ILE A 1122 3.47 -44.74 -5.83
N GLN A 1123 3.38 -46.05 -6.09
CA GLN A 1123 4.57 -46.91 -6.25
C GLN A 1123 5.41 -46.54 -7.49
N SER A 1124 4.77 -46.14 -8.59
CA SER A 1124 5.47 -45.61 -9.77
C SER A 1124 6.19 -44.30 -9.49
N LEU A 1125 5.63 -43.46 -8.60
CA LEU A 1125 6.25 -42.21 -8.18
C LEU A 1125 7.43 -42.47 -7.26
N ASP A 1126 7.32 -43.40 -6.30
CA ASP A 1126 8.41 -43.73 -5.38
C ASP A 1126 9.61 -44.37 -6.10
N SER A 1127 9.36 -45.29 -7.03
CA SER A 1127 10.39 -45.88 -7.90
C SER A 1127 11.06 -44.85 -8.83
N LYS A 1128 10.31 -43.89 -9.39
CA LYS A 1128 10.88 -42.76 -10.14
C LYS A 1128 11.69 -41.83 -9.22
N MET A 1129 11.18 -41.55 -8.01
CA MET A 1129 11.82 -40.67 -7.02
C MET A 1129 13.12 -41.26 -6.43
N SER A 1130 13.25 -42.57 -6.32
CA SER A 1130 14.50 -43.24 -5.93
C SER A 1130 15.57 -43.15 -7.02
N ASN A 1131 15.18 -43.11 -8.30
CA ASN A 1131 16.11 -43.13 -9.44
C ASN A 1131 16.77 -41.77 -9.75
N PHE A 1132 16.14 -40.64 -9.40
CA PHE A 1132 16.74 -39.31 -9.64
C PHE A 1132 17.66 -38.87 -8.50
N LYS A 1133 18.87 -38.34 -8.81
CA LYS A 1133 19.74 -37.68 -7.81
C LYS A 1133 19.50 -36.16 -7.67
N ASN A 1134 18.91 -35.53 -8.69
CA ASN A 1134 18.71 -34.06 -8.73
C ASN A 1134 17.39 -33.61 -8.08
N PHE A 1135 17.48 -32.77 -7.04
CA PHE A 1135 16.34 -32.19 -6.31
C PHE A 1135 15.32 -31.47 -7.23
N SER A 1136 15.81 -30.76 -8.24
CA SER A 1136 14.95 -30.07 -9.23
C SER A 1136 14.12 -31.04 -10.09
N LYS A 1137 14.63 -32.24 -10.38
CA LYS A 1137 13.88 -33.25 -11.17
C LYS A 1137 12.84 -33.96 -10.30
N LYS A 1138 13.18 -34.29 -9.04
CA LYS A 1138 12.24 -34.82 -8.05
C LYS A 1138 11.05 -33.88 -7.79
N LYS A 1139 11.34 -32.58 -7.75
CA LYS A 1139 10.34 -31.53 -7.56
C LYS A 1139 9.33 -31.45 -8.70
N LYS A 1140 9.82 -31.53 -9.94
CA LYS A 1140 8.97 -31.57 -11.13
C LYS A 1140 8.07 -32.80 -11.17
N LEU A 1141 8.56 -33.96 -10.75
CA LEU A 1141 7.74 -35.18 -10.67
C LEU A 1141 6.62 -35.08 -9.64
N LEU A 1142 6.87 -34.48 -8.47
CA LEU A 1142 5.80 -34.20 -7.50
C LEU A 1142 4.82 -33.15 -8.01
N GLU A 1143 5.33 -32.13 -8.72
CA GLU A 1143 4.49 -31.12 -9.35
C GLU A 1143 3.53 -31.75 -10.38
N GLU A 1144 4.05 -32.60 -11.27
CA GLU A 1144 3.26 -33.37 -12.24
C GLU A 1144 2.21 -34.27 -11.55
N PHE A 1145 2.59 -34.96 -10.48
CA PHE A 1145 1.67 -35.80 -9.72
C PHE A 1145 0.53 -35.03 -9.06
N PHE A 1146 0.81 -33.91 -8.38
CA PHE A 1146 -0.24 -33.10 -7.76
C PHE A 1146 -1.12 -32.39 -8.80
N GLN A 1147 -0.57 -32.04 -9.97
CA GLN A 1147 -1.37 -31.51 -11.09
C GLN A 1147 -2.33 -32.56 -11.65
N GLU A 1148 -1.87 -33.80 -11.84
CA GLU A 1148 -2.68 -34.90 -12.38
C GLU A 1148 -3.79 -35.36 -11.40
N GLN A 1149 -3.49 -35.43 -10.10
CA GLN A 1149 -4.39 -36.08 -9.13
C GLN A 1149 -5.31 -35.11 -8.38
N MET A 1150 -4.90 -33.85 -8.17
CA MET A 1150 -5.68 -32.88 -7.41
C MET A 1150 -6.36 -31.82 -8.29
N GLY A 1151 -6.15 -31.86 -9.61
CA GLY A 1151 -6.68 -30.86 -10.54
C GLY A 1151 -6.19 -29.43 -10.24
N ILE A 1152 -5.05 -29.29 -9.54
CA ILE A 1152 -4.51 -27.98 -9.15
C ILE A 1152 -3.82 -27.39 -10.38
N ILE A 1153 -4.59 -26.64 -11.15
CA ILE A 1153 -4.06 -25.83 -12.26
C ILE A 1153 -3.46 -24.56 -11.64
N PHE A 1154 -2.20 -24.28 -11.98
CA PHE A 1154 -1.57 -23.04 -11.61
C PHE A 1154 -2.34 -21.86 -12.20
N HIS A 1155 -3.06 -21.14 -11.36
CA HIS A 1155 -3.50 -19.80 -11.69
C HIS A 1155 -2.29 -18.87 -11.61
N ASP A 1156 -1.53 -18.75 -12.71
CA ASP A 1156 -0.76 -17.52 -12.90
C ASP A 1156 -1.76 -16.37 -12.77
N LYS A 1157 -1.59 -15.54 -11.74
CA LYS A 1157 -2.45 -14.39 -11.50
C LYS A 1157 -2.65 -13.64 -12.82
N PRO A 1158 -3.90 -13.27 -13.18
CA PRO A 1158 -4.15 -12.53 -14.40
C PRO A 1158 -3.24 -11.30 -14.41
N LYS A 1159 -2.37 -11.24 -15.40
CA LYS A 1159 -1.44 -10.11 -15.54
C LYS A 1159 -2.26 -8.93 -16.04
N THR A 1160 -2.82 -8.10 -15.15
CA THR A 1160 -3.41 -6.83 -15.58
C THR A 1160 -2.35 -6.02 -16.34
N ARG A 1161 -2.67 -5.56 -17.55
CA ARG A 1161 -1.72 -4.78 -18.34
C ARG A 1161 -1.34 -3.51 -17.60
N ILE A 1162 -0.11 -3.04 -17.79
CA ILE A 1162 0.37 -1.83 -17.13
C ILE A 1162 -0.46 -0.61 -17.54
N THR A 1163 -0.97 -0.59 -18.77
CA THR A 1163 -1.87 0.44 -19.31
C THR A 1163 -3.26 0.46 -18.63
N GLU A 1164 -3.65 -0.64 -17.98
CA GLU A 1164 -4.94 -0.78 -17.28
C GLU A 1164 -4.84 -0.48 -15.77
N ILE A 1165 -3.61 -0.29 -15.25
CA ILE A 1165 -3.41 0.04 -13.84
C ILE A 1165 -3.86 1.48 -13.61
N PRO A 1166 -4.75 1.75 -12.62
CA PRO A 1166 -5.16 3.10 -12.29
C PRO A 1166 -3.95 4.01 -12.04
N GLN A 1167 -3.88 5.13 -12.75
CA GLN A 1167 -2.75 6.06 -12.72
C GLN A 1167 -2.42 6.54 -11.28
N LYS A 1168 -3.44 6.67 -10.41
CA LYS A 1168 -3.29 6.98 -8.97
C LYS A 1168 -2.47 5.94 -8.17
N LEU A 1169 -2.43 4.68 -8.60
CA LEU A 1169 -1.68 3.61 -7.93
C LEU A 1169 -0.20 3.58 -8.32
N PHE A 1170 0.16 4.17 -9.47
CA PHE A 1170 1.54 4.32 -9.92
C PHE A 1170 2.39 5.10 -8.89
N ILE A 1171 1.75 5.98 -8.13
CA ILE A 1171 2.38 6.79 -7.07
C ILE A 1171 2.84 5.94 -5.86
N LYS A 1172 2.24 4.76 -5.60
CA LYS A 1172 2.64 3.89 -4.46
C LYS A 1172 3.96 3.11 -4.68
N GLY A 1173 4.61 3.29 -5.84
CA GLY A 1173 5.98 2.87 -6.14
C GLY A 1173 6.13 1.47 -6.75
N ASN A 1174 7.05 1.32 -7.71
CA ASN A 1174 7.22 0.13 -8.57
C ASN A 1174 7.44 -1.20 -7.82
N LYS A 1175 8.11 -1.21 -6.67
CA LYS A 1175 8.28 -2.46 -5.87
C LYS A 1175 6.97 -3.02 -5.31
N LYS A 1176 5.91 -2.20 -5.23
CA LYS A 1176 4.56 -2.63 -4.87
C LYS A 1176 3.65 -2.87 -6.07
N ILE A 1177 4.05 -2.58 -7.31
CA ILE A 1177 3.21 -2.82 -8.51
C ILE A 1177 2.97 -4.32 -8.72
N ASN A 1178 3.97 -5.17 -8.46
CA ASN A 1178 3.78 -6.62 -8.44
C ASN A 1178 2.88 -7.11 -7.28
N LYS A 1179 2.82 -6.37 -6.15
CA LYS A 1179 1.87 -6.64 -5.05
C LYS A 1179 0.47 -6.03 -5.31
N LEU A 1180 0.37 -4.95 -6.08
CA LEU A 1180 -0.88 -4.21 -6.37
C LEU A 1180 -1.76 -4.90 -7.41
N LYS A 1181 -1.19 -5.81 -8.22
CA LYS A 1181 -1.95 -6.76 -9.06
C LYS A 1181 -3.02 -7.55 -8.28
N SER A 1182 -2.88 -7.67 -6.95
CA SER A 1182 -3.85 -8.35 -6.06
C SER A 1182 -4.99 -7.47 -5.52
N LYS A 1183 -4.79 -6.14 -5.41
CA LYS A 1183 -5.77 -5.24 -4.75
C LYS A 1183 -6.71 -4.52 -5.73
N THR A 1184 -6.37 -4.48 -7.03
CA THR A 1184 -7.14 -3.76 -8.07
C THR A 1184 -8.44 -4.46 -8.47
N LYS A 1185 -8.49 -5.80 -8.60
CA LYS A 1185 -9.73 -6.54 -8.90
C LYS A 1185 -10.82 -6.35 -7.83
N LYS A 1186 -10.46 -6.36 -6.54
CA LYS A 1186 -11.42 -6.13 -5.42
C LYS A 1186 -11.96 -4.69 -5.37
N LYS A 1187 -11.18 -3.68 -5.79
CA LYS A 1187 -11.63 -2.26 -5.82
C LYS A 1187 -12.41 -1.91 -7.10
N GLN A 1188 -12.03 -2.41 -8.28
CA GLN A 1188 -12.75 -2.16 -9.54
C GLN A 1188 -14.08 -2.91 -9.62
N ASN A 1189 -14.16 -4.17 -9.18
CA ASN A 1189 -15.45 -4.87 -9.06
C ASN A 1189 -16.35 -4.22 -8.01
N ARG A 1190 -15.78 -3.59 -6.97
CA ARG A 1190 -16.53 -2.78 -6.00
C ARG A 1190 -17.00 -1.45 -6.57
N GLN A 1191 -16.16 -0.69 -7.26
CA GLN A 1191 -16.56 0.59 -7.87
C GLN A 1191 -17.58 0.40 -8.99
N ASN A 1192 -17.45 -0.64 -9.84
CA ASN A 1192 -18.44 -0.95 -10.87
C ASN A 1192 -19.78 -1.44 -10.29
N ARG A 1193 -19.76 -2.18 -9.17
CA ARG A 1193 -20.98 -2.54 -8.43
C ARG A 1193 -21.59 -1.33 -7.72
N ILE A 1194 -20.80 -0.38 -7.22
CA ILE A 1194 -21.28 0.86 -6.57
C ILE A 1194 -21.85 1.83 -7.61
N THR A 1195 -21.27 1.98 -8.80
CA THR A 1195 -21.80 2.83 -9.87
C THR A 1195 -23.04 2.22 -10.52
N GLN A 1196 -23.10 0.90 -10.71
CA GLN A 1196 -24.33 0.22 -11.13
C GLN A 1196 -25.43 0.25 -10.05
N LYS A 1197 -25.08 0.16 -8.75
CA LYS A 1197 -26.04 0.33 -7.65
C LYS A 1197 -26.50 1.78 -7.49
N LYS A 1198 -25.63 2.79 -7.66
CA LYS A 1198 -26.04 4.22 -7.65
C LYS A 1198 -26.95 4.55 -8.83
N LYS A 1199 -26.72 3.97 -10.03
CA LYS A 1199 -27.64 4.05 -11.18
C LYS A 1199 -28.97 3.33 -10.94
N LYS A 1200 -28.97 2.17 -10.26
CA LYS A 1200 -30.21 1.45 -9.88
C LYS A 1200 -30.97 2.14 -8.74
N VAL A 1201 -30.31 2.83 -7.80
CA VAL A 1201 -30.94 3.58 -6.70
C VAL A 1201 -31.49 4.93 -7.19
N SER A 1202 -30.83 5.60 -8.15
CA SER A 1202 -31.39 6.80 -8.79
C SER A 1202 -32.58 6.48 -9.70
N GLN A 1203 -32.62 5.28 -10.31
CA GLN A 1203 -33.79 4.79 -11.05
C GLN A 1203 -34.92 4.26 -10.14
N LYS A 1204 -34.61 3.64 -8.99
CA LYS A 1204 -35.64 3.20 -8.01
C LYS A 1204 -36.23 4.35 -7.18
N LYS A 1205 -35.47 5.39 -6.83
CA LYS A 1205 -36.02 6.62 -6.19
C LYS A 1205 -36.93 7.43 -7.13
N LYS A 1206 -36.92 7.19 -8.44
CA LYS A 1206 -37.89 7.77 -9.39
C LYS A 1206 -39.19 6.95 -9.55
N LYS A 1207 -39.30 5.74 -9.00
CA LYS A 1207 -40.46 4.86 -9.20
C LYS A 1207 -41.27 4.50 -7.95
N VAL A 1208 -40.88 4.94 -6.75
CA VAL A 1208 -41.69 4.74 -5.52
C VAL A 1208 -41.87 6.06 -4.75
N VAL A 1209 -42.60 7.00 -5.34
CA VAL A 1209 -43.45 7.96 -4.61
C VAL A 1209 -44.64 8.35 -5.48
N PRO A 1210 -45.82 7.71 -5.36
CA PRO A 1210 -47.06 8.38 -5.68
C PRO A 1210 -47.91 8.60 -4.42
N LYS A 1211 -48.61 9.74 -4.40
CA LYS A 1211 -49.73 10.12 -3.50
C LYS A 1211 -49.49 10.90 -2.20
N LYS A 1212 -48.29 11.00 -1.59
CA LYS A 1212 -48.07 11.93 -0.44
C LYS A 1212 -47.48 13.32 -0.79
N ASN A 1213 -46.87 13.50 -1.96
CA ASN A 1213 -46.21 14.76 -2.34
C ASN A 1213 -47.08 15.77 -3.11
N GLN A 1214 -48.25 15.40 -3.63
CA GLN A 1214 -49.17 16.37 -4.27
C GLN A 1214 -49.94 17.21 -3.24
N ARG A 1215 -50.33 16.65 -2.08
CA ARG A 1215 -50.95 17.41 -0.97
C ARG A 1215 -49.96 18.34 -0.24
N LYS A 1216 -48.66 18.03 -0.21
CA LYS A 1216 -47.63 18.95 0.34
C LYS A 1216 -47.24 20.06 -0.63
N LYS A 1217 -47.29 19.83 -1.95
CA LYS A 1217 -47.06 20.88 -2.97
C LYS A 1217 -48.23 21.85 -3.11
N SER A 1218 -49.48 21.43 -2.90
CA SER A 1218 -50.62 22.35 -2.84
C SER A 1218 -50.59 23.24 -1.59
N LYS A 1219 -50.28 22.66 -0.42
CA LYS A 1219 -50.10 23.44 0.83
C LYS A 1219 -48.89 24.39 0.79
N LYS A 1220 -47.77 24.02 0.16
CA LYS A 1220 -46.62 24.94 -0.05
C LYS A 1220 -46.89 26.03 -1.10
N LYS A 1221 -47.76 25.79 -2.10
CA LYS A 1221 -48.20 26.83 -3.04
C LYS A 1221 -49.20 27.81 -2.39
N GLN A 1222 -50.08 27.34 -1.51
CA GLN A 1222 -50.93 28.20 -0.69
C GLN A 1222 -50.12 29.02 0.32
N ALA A 1223 -49.15 28.40 1.02
CA ALA A 1223 -48.28 29.12 1.95
C ALA A 1223 -47.37 30.16 1.26
N ARG A 1224 -46.91 29.90 0.03
CA ARG A 1224 -46.17 30.89 -0.77
C ARG A 1224 -47.04 32.02 -1.31
N LYS A 1225 -48.34 31.79 -1.54
CA LYS A 1225 -49.28 32.87 -1.90
C LYS A 1225 -49.53 33.79 -0.70
N VAL A 1226 -49.71 33.22 0.49
CA VAL A 1226 -49.84 33.99 1.75
C VAL A 1226 -48.57 34.78 2.09
N PHE A 1227 -47.37 34.24 1.80
CA PHE A 1227 -46.10 34.95 2.04
C PHE A 1227 -45.81 36.07 1.02
N LEU A 1228 -46.34 35.95 -0.22
CA LEU A 1228 -46.23 37.00 -1.24
C LEU A 1228 -47.24 38.14 -0.99
N ASP A 1229 -48.42 37.82 -0.45
CA ASP A 1229 -49.44 38.81 -0.04
C ASP A 1229 -49.08 39.54 1.27
N LEU A 1230 -48.17 39.00 2.08
CA LEU A 1230 -47.62 39.70 3.27
C LEU A 1230 -46.46 40.66 2.91
N SER A 1231 -45.75 40.42 1.81
CA SER A 1231 -44.64 41.29 1.36
C SER A 1231 -45.09 42.58 0.66
N SER A 1232 -46.40 42.76 0.46
CA SER A 1232 -47.01 43.98 -0.09
C SER A 1232 -47.65 44.90 0.97
N LEU A 1233 -47.63 44.52 2.26
CA LEU A 1233 -48.20 45.30 3.36
C LEU A 1233 -47.17 46.12 4.18
N ASP A 1234 -45.86 45.83 4.09
CA ASP A 1234 -44.81 46.61 4.77
C ASP A 1234 -44.28 47.81 3.95
N LYS A 1235 -45.12 48.38 3.07
CA LYS A 1235 -44.87 49.67 2.40
C LYS A 1235 -45.85 50.78 2.81
N LYS A 1236 -46.72 50.54 3.79
CA LYS A 1236 -47.59 51.56 4.40
C LYS A 1236 -47.88 51.24 5.88
N LEU A 1237 -46.82 51.25 6.68
CA LEU A 1237 -46.71 51.53 8.12
C LEU A 1237 -45.20 51.68 8.40
#